data_AF-L5KDZ6-F1
#
_entry.id   AF-L5KDZ6-F1
#
_cell.length_a   1.000
_cell.length_b   1.000
_cell.length_c   1.000
_cell.angle_alpha   90.00
_cell.angle_beta   90.00
_cell.angle_gamma   90.00
#
_symmetry.space_group_name_H-M   'P 1'
#
loop_
_entity.id
_entity.type
_entity.pdbx_description
1 polymer ?
#
loop_
_entity_poly.entity_id
_entity_poly.type
_entity_poly.pdbx_seq_one_letter_code
_entity_poly.pdbx_strand_id
1 'polypeptide(L)'
;SFRSWLAVTLGVILGWQPSAGSDLSGSRPNIVLMLADDLGIGDIGCYGNGTLRQTPNIDRLAAEGVRLTQHIAAASVCTPSRAAFLTGRYPVRSGMVSSDGHRVLQWAAVSGGLPTNETTFAKILKDHGYATGLIGKWHLGLSCEHRDDHCHHPLRHGFDHFYGLPLSMMGDCVPGGLSEKRAGLQRRLEFYALMAALAALTLAAGAASHLLPGSWVLAVGAALAAALLSAASYFLGALIVHADCFLMRNHEVTQQPMHFPRTTALVLQEASAFIRRNREGPFLLVLSFLHVHTPLLSTEKFLGRSHHGPYGDCVEEMDWMVGSKGMGGWEGGIRVPGIVRWPGVLPAGRVIHEPTSLMDIFPTVVELAGGQVPQDRVIDGRGLLPLLLGTVPHSDHEFLLHYCETSLHAARWHQRHKSLLPATLASSRFQTLQLTGLGVGFAHLGFRQTPSGDLEQPSPQPGLRLHTAWTPHIDWLAEEGVRLTQHLAAAPVCTPSRAAFLTGRHAFRSGMDTSGRTRVLPWNACSGGLPENETTFARILQQRGYSTGLIGKWHQGVNCHSRTDHCHHPLRHGFDYFYGMPLTLINDCQPGRPGQVSGVVMPTLWHYTRLMALGVLTLGPGRTCGLVPVPRRAVAAAAGLVVLFFASWYASFGFVRRWNCILMRNGDVVEQPMDLERTAGRLLEEAVAYIERNQHRPFLLFVSLLHVHLPLVTARRFRGKSQHGLYGDHVEEMDWIVVLRMSSWFAISTFPAVDVRGPVLDDAIAGFADGSAVPSAGRLCAIAREILRAIEENGLRNRTLVYFTSDHGGCFESTDSEGQLGGWNGVYRGSKGMGGWEGGIRVPGILRWPGVLSAGRVIDEPTSLMDVFPTVVELAGGQVPQDRVIDGRSLLPLLQGATERSAHEFLFHYCGMYLHAARWHDKDREYSPSPRRCGGLCPARFSRETDREDVRVGGRMAEKNDALCSIGWWLVLAMFTGDGVCRLRPVQSCNRLYYRPRMHMKP
;
A
#
# COMPACT_ATOMS: atom_id res chain seq x y z
N SER A 1 -14.83 54.31 -61.34
CA SER A 1 -15.05 54.19 -59.88
C SER A 1 -15.92 53.01 -59.45
N PHE A 2 -16.75 52.37 -60.31
CA PHE A 2 -17.74 51.37 -59.84
C PHE A 2 -17.19 49.97 -59.52
N ARG A 3 -16.13 49.49 -60.20
CA ARG A 3 -15.59 48.12 -60.00
C ARG A 3 -14.89 47.91 -58.66
N SER A 4 -14.33 48.94 -58.04
CA SER A 4 -13.60 48.84 -56.77
C SER A 4 -14.50 48.57 -55.57
N TRP A 5 -15.74 49.07 -55.59
CA TRP A 5 -16.69 48.90 -54.48
C TRP A 5 -17.24 47.46 -54.39
N LEU A 6 -17.53 46.83 -55.53
CA LEU A 6 -18.11 45.48 -55.57
C LEU A 6 -17.16 44.41 -54.99
N ALA A 7 -15.84 44.57 -55.18
CA ALA A 7 -14.84 43.69 -54.61
C ALA A 7 -14.79 43.78 -53.07
N VAL A 8 -15.00 44.99 -52.51
CA VAL A 8 -15.06 45.21 -51.06
C VAL A 8 -16.33 44.60 -50.46
N THR A 9 -17.51 44.76 -51.11
CA THR A 9 -18.75 44.16 -50.59
C THR A 9 -18.76 42.63 -50.63
N LEU A 10 -18.24 41.99 -51.70
CA LEU A 10 -18.11 40.52 -51.70
C LEU A 10 -17.08 40.02 -50.67
N GLY A 11 -15.97 40.75 -50.47
CA GLY A 11 -14.99 40.42 -49.43
C GLY A 11 -15.58 40.46 -48.01
N VAL A 12 -16.44 41.43 -47.72
CA VAL A 12 -17.14 41.56 -46.43
C VAL A 12 -18.16 40.42 -46.22
N ILE A 13 -18.89 40.02 -47.26
CA ILE A 13 -19.93 38.96 -47.14
C ILE A 13 -19.30 37.55 -47.06
N LEU A 14 -18.17 37.29 -47.73
CA LEU A 14 -17.46 36.01 -47.66
C LEU A 14 -16.46 35.92 -46.49
N GLY A 15 -16.22 37.02 -45.77
CA GLY A 15 -15.35 37.05 -44.58
C GLY A 15 -16.01 36.52 -43.30
N TRP A 16 -17.33 36.31 -43.28
CA TRP A 16 -18.08 35.86 -42.10
C TRP A 16 -18.00 34.33 -41.89
N GLN A 17 -16.80 33.82 -41.62
CA GLN A 17 -16.70 32.65 -40.73
C GLN A 17 -16.95 33.14 -39.29
N PRO A 18 -17.86 32.53 -38.52
CA PRO A 18 -18.06 32.91 -37.13
C PRO A 18 -16.81 32.57 -36.33
N SER A 19 -16.11 33.59 -35.83
CA SER A 19 -15.02 33.41 -34.87
C SER A 19 -15.60 32.77 -33.61
N ALA A 20 -15.36 31.47 -33.40
CA ALA A 20 -15.90 30.68 -32.31
C ALA A 20 -15.20 30.99 -30.96
N GLY A 21 -15.30 32.25 -30.55
CA GLY A 21 -14.85 32.80 -29.28
C GLY A 21 -16.00 33.52 -28.57
N SER A 22 -17.21 32.95 -28.62
CA SER A 22 -18.33 33.39 -27.80
C SER A 22 -18.00 33.12 -26.33
N ASP A 23 -18.06 34.16 -25.49
CA ASP A 23 -18.01 33.96 -24.04
C ASP A 23 -19.23 33.13 -23.61
N LEU A 24 -18.97 31.98 -23.01
CA LEU A 24 -19.99 31.00 -22.57
C LEU A 24 -20.32 31.15 -21.07
N SER A 25 -19.65 32.07 -20.38
CA SER A 25 -20.00 32.50 -19.03
C SER A 25 -21.42 33.07 -19.01
N GLY A 26 -22.25 32.65 -18.04
CA GLY A 26 -23.66 33.09 -17.98
C GLY A 26 -24.57 32.56 -19.08
N SER A 27 -24.17 31.53 -19.83
CA SER A 27 -25.02 30.85 -20.82
C SER A 27 -26.27 30.16 -20.23
N ARG A 28 -26.33 30.01 -18.90
CA ARG A 28 -27.43 29.46 -18.09
C ARG A 28 -28.07 28.17 -18.64
N PRO A 29 -27.28 27.13 -18.98
CA PRO A 29 -27.80 25.85 -19.44
C PRO A 29 -28.50 25.06 -18.32
N ASN A 30 -29.29 24.06 -18.70
CA ASN A 30 -29.73 23.02 -17.77
C ASN A 30 -28.54 22.11 -17.40
N ILE A 31 -28.33 21.92 -16.10
CA ILE A 31 -27.15 21.23 -15.57
C ILE A 31 -27.61 19.95 -14.86
N VAL A 32 -27.11 18.82 -15.33
CA VAL A 32 -27.41 17.51 -14.75
C VAL A 32 -26.09 16.83 -14.37
N LEU A 33 -25.90 16.61 -13.08
CA LEU A 33 -24.72 15.99 -12.50
C LEU A 33 -25.16 14.63 -11.96
N MET A 34 -24.43 13.56 -12.31
CA MET A 34 -24.72 12.23 -11.74
C MET A 34 -23.48 11.62 -11.14
N LEU A 35 -23.68 11.03 -9.97
CA LEU A 35 -22.63 10.58 -9.08
C LEU A 35 -22.96 9.14 -8.67
N ALA A 36 -22.28 8.17 -9.28
CA ALA A 36 -22.36 6.79 -8.83
C ALA A 36 -21.63 6.63 -7.48
N ASP A 37 -21.81 5.48 -6.84
CA ASP A 37 -21.29 5.21 -5.51
C ASP A 37 -20.33 4.01 -5.63
N ASP A 38 -19.02 4.20 -5.41
CA ASP A 38 -17.97 3.16 -5.44
C ASP A 38 -17.79 2.33 -6.74
N LEU A 39 -18.17 2.83 -7.93
CA LEU A 39 -17.89 2.17 -9.22
C LEU A 39 -16.44 2.41 -9.68
N GLY A 40 -15.71 1.36 -10.08
CA GLY A 40 -14.35 1.50 -10.56
C GLY A 40 -14.23 2.08 -11.97
N ILE A 41 -13.16 2.85 -12.21
CA ILE A 41 -12.81 3.35 -13.55
C ILE A 41 -12.56 2.23 -14.59
N GLY A 42 -12.31 1.00 -14.14
CA GLY A 42 -12.12 -0.18 -14.99
C GLY A 42 -13.41 -0.96 -15.33
N ASP A 43 -14.57 -0.57 -14.80
CA ASP A 43 -15.83 -1.32 -14.96
C ASP A 43 -16.63 -0.90 -16.21
N ILE A 44 -16.15 0.10 -16.95
CA ILE A 44 -16.91 0.75 -18.02
C ILE A 44 -16.39 0.34 -19.40
N GLY A 45 -17.29 0.06 -20.34
CA GLY A 45 -16.95 -0.26 -21.73
C GLY A 45 -16.04 0.81 -22.35
N CYS A 46 -16.45 2.07 -22.30
CA CYS A 46 -15.67 3.20 -22.79
C CYS A 46 -14.40 3.53 -21.98
N TYR A 47 -14.04 2.78 -20.94
CA TYR A 47 -12.72 2.86 -20.27
C TYR A 47 -11.87 1.59 -20.41
N GLY A 48 -12.37 0.56 -21.09
CA GLY A 48 -11.62 -0.65 -21.46
C GLY A 48 -12.20 -1.97 -20.99
N ASN A 49 -13.39 -1.98 -20.35
CA ASN A 49 -14.02 -3.24 -19.94
C ASN A 49 -14.63 -3.97 -21.14
N GLY A 50 -14.20 -5.22 -21.38
CA GLY A 50 -14.72 -6.08 -22.45
C GLY A 50 -15.52 -7.28 -21.97
N THR A 51 -15.74 -7.43 -20.66
CA THR A 51 -16.29 -8.65 -20.03
C THR A 51 -17.58 -8.41 -19.24
N LEU A 52 -17.83 -7.19 -18.75
CA LEU A 52 -19.19 -6.75 -18.46
C LEU A 52 -19.96 -6.70 -19.78
N ARG A 53 -21.26 -7.02 -19.76
CA ARG A 53 -22.08 -6.68 -20.92
C ARG A 53 -22.04 -5.17 -21.08
N GLN A 54 -21.94 -4.74 -22.33
CA GLN A 54 -21.67 -3.37 -22.74
C GLN A 54 -22.50 -2.37 -21.92
N THR A 55 -21.93 -1.19 -21.68
CA THR A 55 -22.58 -0.06 -21.00
C THR A 55 -23.04 0.95 -22.06
N PRO A 56 -23.95 0.58 -23.00
CA PRO A 56 -24.14 1.31 -24.25
C PRO A 56 -24.66 2.71 -24.04
N ASN A 57 -25.39 2.96 -22.95
CA ASN A 57 -26.02 4.24 -22.71
C ASN A 57 -24.96 5.26 -22.29
N ILE A 58 -23.99 4.85 -21.47
CA ILE A 58 -22.79 5.63 -21.26
C ILE A 58 -21.86 5.64 -22.46
N ASP A 59 -21.59 4.50 -23.10
CA ASP A 59 -20.53 4.43 -24.11
C ASP A 59 -20.88 5.38 -25.27
N ARG A 60 -22.19 5.58 -25.49
CA ARG A 60 -22.79 6.68 -26.24
C ARG A 60 -22.56 8.09 -25.66
N LEU A 61 -22.78 8.36 -24.38
CA LEU A 61 -22.45 9.66 -23.75
C LEU A 61 -20.97 10.04 -23.92
N ALA A 62 -20.06 9.05 -23.81
CA ALA A 62 -18.63 9.24 -24.03
C ALA A 62 -18.32 9.52 -25.51
N ALA A 63 -18.91 8.76 -26.44
CA ALA A 63 -18.76 8.96 -27.87
C ALA A 63 -19.37 10.28 -28.37
N GLU A 64 -20.47 10.74 -27.77
CA GLU A 64 -21.14 12.01 -28.09
C GLU A 64 -20.60 13.21 -27.26
N GLY A 65 -19.50 13.03 -26.51
CA GLY A 65 -18.98 14.05 -25.59
C GLY A 65 -17.47 13.96 -25.35
N VAL A 66 -17.04 14.40 -24.17
CA VAL A 66 -15.64 14.46 -23.74
C VAL A 66 -15.38 13.43 -22.64
N ARG A 67 -14.39 12.55 -22.83
CA ARG A 67 -13.95 11.54 -21.85
C ARG A 67 -12.64 11.95 -21.17
N LEU A 68 -12.71 12.21 -19.87
CA LEU A 68 -11.57 12.54 -19.00
C LEU A 68 -10.91 11.23 -18.52
N THR A 69 -9.61 11.03 -18.77
CA THR A 69 -8.89 9.81 -18.30
C THR A 69 -8.13 10.01 -16.99
N GLN A 70 -8.16 11.23 -16.43
CA GLN A 70 -7.57 11.58 -15.14
C GLN A 70 -8.48 12.54 -14.35
N HIS A 71 -9.77 12.22 -14.24
CA HIS A 71 -10.67 12.92 -13.32
C HIS A 71 -10.47 12.40 -11.88
N ILE A 72 -10.47 13.28 -10.87
CA ILE A 72 -9.91 12.97 -9.55
C ILE A 72 -10.84 13.37 -8.38
N ALA A 73 -11.40 12.39 -7.69
CA ALA A 73 -12.11 12.59 -6.42
C ALA A 73 -11.17 13.17 -5.34
N ALA A 74 -11.68 14.12 -4.55
CA ALA A 74 -10.87 14.84 -3.56
C ALA A 74 -10.51 14.01 -2.31
N ALA A 75 -11.25 12.92 -2.08
CA ALA A 75 -11.01 11.93 -1.04
C ALA A 75 -11.45 10.54 -1.51
N SER A 76 -10.95 9.50 -0.85
CA SER A 76 -11.21 8.09 -1.19
C SER A 76 -12.42 7.45 -0.50
N VAL A 77 -13.29 8.26 0.12
CA VAL A 77 -14.48 7.79 0.86
C VAL A 77 -15.64 8.79 0.77
N CYS A 78 -16.88 8.29 0.89
CA CYS A 78 -18.11 8.98 0.51
C CYS A 78 -18.30 10.40 1.08
N THR A 79 -18.48 10.54 2.40
CA THR A 79 -18.75 11.84 3.07
C THR A 79 -17.78 12.96 2.63
N PRO A 80 -16.45 12.84 2.77
CA PRO A 80 -15.53 13.89 2.33
C PRO A 80 -15.56 14.14 0.81
N SER A 81 -15.65 13.10 -0.04
CA SER A 81 -15.71 13.32 -1.50
C SER A 81 -16.94 14.14 -1.89
N ARG A 82 -18.10 13.81 -1.32
CA ARG A 82 -19.39 14.50 -1.53
C ARG A 82 -19.37 15.93 -0.98
N ALA A 83 -18.71 16.18 0.16
CA ALA A 83 -18.53 17.52 0.69
C ALA A 83 -17.69 18.40 -0.24
N ALA A 84 -16.60 17.85 -0.79
CA ALA A 84 -15.71 18.56 -1.70
C ALA A 84 -16.30 18.81 -3.09
N PHE A 85 -17.06 17.85 -3.62
CA PHE A 85 -17.87 18.00 -4.83
C PHE A 85 -18.81 19.20 -4.73
N LEU A 86 -19.60 19.27 -3.65
CA LEU A 86 -20.61 20.33 -3.48
C LEU A 86 -20.04 21.73 -3.23
N THR A 87 -18.81 21.83 -2.68
CA THR A 87 -18.23 23.10 -2.20
C THR A 87 -16.99 23.57 -2.99
N GLY A 88 -16.47 22.76 -3.90
CA GLY A 88 -15.24 23.05 -4.64
C GLY A 88 -13.98 23.13 -3.76
N ARG A 89 -14.05 22.61 -2.53
CA ARG A 89 -13.06 22.81 -1.46
C ARG A 89 -12.60 21.48 -0.90
N TYR A 90 -11.33 21.39 -0.49
CA TYR A 90 -10.84 20.17 0.16
C TYR A 90 -11.61 19.88 1.46
N PRO A 91 -11.91 18.60 1.76
CA PRO A 91 -12.74 18.22 2.92
C PRO A 91 -12.22 18.72 4.27
N VAL A 92 -10.90 18.91 4.39
CA VAL A 92 -10.25 19.46 5.58
C VAL A 92 -10.61 20.92 5.84
N ARG A 93 -11.05 21.69 4.83
CA ARG A 93 -11.47 23.10 4.96
C ARG A 93 -12.87 23.24 5.55
N SER A 94 -13.74 22.28 5.29
CA SER A 94 -15.11 22.19 5.82
C SER A 94 -15.20 21.31 7.07
N GLY A 95 -14.07 20.78 7.58
CA GLY A 95 -14.07 19.86 8.72
C GLY A 95 -14.76 18.52 8.46
N MET A 96 -15.11 18.19 7.21
CA MET A 96 -15.83 16.97 6.83
C MET A 96 -14.89 15.75 6.74
N VAL A 97 -14.07 15.60 7.78
CA VAL A 97 -13.05 14.58 7.98
C VAL A 97 -12.98 14.22 9.46
N SER A 98 -12.83 12.95 9.80
CA SER A 98 -12.58 12.52 11.19
C SER A 98 -11.11 12.18 11.42
N SER A 99 -10.71 12.10 12.68
CA SER A 99 -9.43 11.54 13.16
C SER A 99 -9.62 10.42 14.21
N ASP A 100 -10.85 9.94 14.42
CA ASP A 100 -11.19 8.88 15.39
C ASP A 100 -11.26 7.46 14.77
N GLY A 101 -11.11 7.35 13.45
CA GLY A 101 -11.26 6.13 12.66
C GLY A 101 -12.60 5.99 11.93
N HIS A 102 -13.62 6.79 12.25
CA HIS A 102 -14.91 6.82 11.55
C HIS A 102 -14.87 7.81 10.37
N ARG A 103 -14.38 7.32 9.23
CA ARG A 103 -14.07 8.10 8.01
C ARG A 103 -15.26 8.74 7.28
N VAL A 104 -16.46 8.26 7.56
CA VAL A 104 -17.74 8.73 6.97
C VAL A 104 -18.80 8.70 8.06
N LEU A 105 -19.85 9.51 7.92
CA LEU A 105 -20.92 9.59 8.93
C LEU A 105 -21.55 8.21 9.17
N GLN A 106 -21.59 7.80 10.43
CA GLN A 106 -21.98 6.45 10.86
C GLN A 106 -23.43 6.34 11.32
N TRP A 107 -24.19 7.43 11.42
CA TRP A 107 -25.59 7.41 11.85
C TRP A 107 -26.35 8.57 11.20
N ALA A 108 -27.65 8.44 11.01
CA ALA A 108 -28.50 9.56 10.59
C ALA A 108 -28.75 10.57 11.73
N ALA A 109 -28.70 10.09 12.98
CA ALA A 109 -28.95 10.87 14.20
C ALA A 109 -27.65 11.35 14.90
N VAL A 110 -26.65 11.82 14.14
CA VAL A 110 -25.52 12.61 14.69
C VAL A 110 -25.65 14.08 14.34
N SER A 111 -25.14 14.92 15.23
CA SER A 111 -24.98 16.38 15.07
C SER A 111 -23.88 16.81 14.08
N GLY A 112 -23.26 15.85 13.39
CA GLY A 112 -22.16 16.09 12.46
C GLY A 112 -22.62 16.04 11.00
N GLY A 113 -22.34 17.10 10.26
CA GLY A 113 -22.66 17.22 8.84
C GLY A 113 -22.00 18.44 8.19
N LEU A 114 -22.31 18.68 6.91
CA LEU A 114 -21.73 19.77 6.12
C LEU A 114 -22.01 21.12 6.83
N PRO A 115 -21.00 21.90 7.26
CA PRO A 115 -21.25 23.08 8.07
C PRO A 115 -22.17 24.10 7.41
N THR A 116 -23.06 24.70 8.20
CA THR A 116 -24.05 25.69 7.74
C THR A 116 -23.43 26.98 7.18
N ASN A 117 -22.14 27.22 7.46
CA ASN A 117 -21.35 28.32 6.89
C ASN A 117 -20.68 27.96 5.55
N GLU A 118 -20.77 26.73 5.05
CA GLU A 118 -20.24 26.32 3.75
C GLU A 118 -21.25 26.56 2.61
N THR A 119 -20.75 27.20 1.55
CA THR A 119 -21.53 27.53 0.35
C THR A 119 -21.39 26.42 -0.68
N THR A 120 -22.52 25.88 -1.14
CA THR A 120 -22.55 24.87 -2.20
C THR A 120 -22.78 25.52 -3.57
N PHE A 121 -22.40 24.83 -4.66
CA PHE A 121 -22.77 25.28 -6.01
C PHE A 121 -24.29 25.36 -6.17
N ALA A 122 -25.04 24.45 -5.53
CA ALA A 122 -26.50 24.45 -5.55
C ALA A 122 -27.08 25.76 -4.97
N LYS A 123 -26.53 26.25 -3.85
CA LYS A 123 -26.94 27.52 -3.26
C LYS A 123 -26.70 28.69 -4.20
N ILE A 124 -25.50 28.79 -4.78
CA ILE A 124 -25.16 29.86 -5.73
C ILE A 124 -26.10 29.80 -6.95
N LEU A 125 -26.39 28.61 -7.48
CA LEU A 125 -27.30 28.47 -8.64
C LEU A 125 -28.74 28.84 -8.31
N LYS A 126 -29.23 28.45 -7.13
CA LYS A 126 -30.55 28.84 -6.61
C LYS A 126 -30.65 30.37 -6.44
N ASP A 127 -29.61 31.00 -5.90
CA ASP A 127 -29.53 32.47 -5.80
C ASP A 127 -29.50 33.14 -7.20
N HIS A 128 -29.00 32.43 -8.23
CA HIS A 128 -29.08 32.82 -9.66
C HIS A 128 -30.33 32.27 -10.38
N GLY A 129 -31.39 31.94 -9.65
CA GLY A 129 -32.71 31.61 -10.18
C GLY A 129 -32.80 30.26 -10.90
N TYR A 130 -31.94 29.29 -10.59
CA TYR A 130 -32.12 27.90 -11.00
C TYR A 130 -33.12 27.18 -10.08
N ALA A 131 -33.93 26.28 -10.65
CA ALA A 131 -34.62 25.26 -9.86
C ALA A 131 -33.64 24.13 -9.49
N THR A 132 -33.50 23.81 -8.20
CA THR A 132 -32.42 22.92 -7.71
C THR A 132 -32.94 21.64 -7.04
N GLY A 133 -32.43 20.47 -7.46
CA GLY A 133 -32.87 19.17 -6.96
C GLY A 133 -31.72 18.20 -6.66
N LEU A 134 -31.78 17.54 -5.51
CA LEU A 134 -30.92 16.41 -5.14
C LEU A 134 -31.77 15.14 -5.06
N ILE A 135 -31.36 14.08 -5.73
CA ILE A 135 -32.08 12.80 -5.72
C ILE A 135 -31.12 11.64 -5.47
N GLY A 136 -31.45 10.78 -4.51
CA GLY A 136 -30.65 9.65 -4.04
C GLY A 136 -29.80 9.97 -2.81
N LYS A 137 -28.50 9.64 -2.82
CA LYS A 137 -27.63 9.69 -1.61
C LYS A 137 -27.14 11.11 -1.27
N TRP A 138 -27.30 11.51 -0.01
CA TRP A 138 -26.70 12.72 0.57
C TRP A 138 -25.36 12.43 1.26
N HIS A 139 -25.40 11.71 2.39
CA HIS A 139 -24.27 11.31 3.23
C HIS A 139 -23.48 12.44 3.91
N LEU A 140 -24.11 13.60 4.13
CA LEU A 140 -23.50 14.81 4.71
C LEU A 140 -24.22 15.34 5.96
N GLY A 141 -24.96 14.48 6.67
CA GLY A 141 -25.63 14.81 7.94
C GLY A 141 -27.09 15.22 7.76
N LEU A 142 -27.79 15.47 8.88
CA LEU A 142 -29.22 15.78 8.88
C LEU A 142 -29.57 17.00 9.75
N SER A 143 -29.32 16.93 11.06
CA SER A 143 -29.71 17.95 12.05
C SER A 143 -28.59 18.18 13.08
N CYS A 144 -28.65 19.25 13.87
CA CYS A 144 -27.57 19.70 14.75
C CYS A 144 -27.85 19.39 16.24
N GLU A 145 -28.78 20.11 16.84
CA GLU A 145 -29.14 20.05 18.26
C GLU A 145 -30.48 19.34 18.47
N HIS A 146 -31.42 19.60 17.56
CA HIS A 146 -32.79 19.13 17.62
C HIS A 146 -33.10 18.36 16.34
N ARG A 147 -33.76 17.20 16.44
CA ARG A 147 -34.07 16.33 15.28
C ARG A 147 -34.73 17.11 14.11
N ASP A 148 -35.55 18.12 14.45
CA ASP A 148 -36.37 18.91 13.52
C ASP A 148 -35.66 20.21 13.02
N ASP A 149 -34.44 20.54 13.47
CA ASP A 149 -33.72 21.76 13.03
C ASP A 149 -33.21 21.68 11.58
N HIS A 150 -32.96 20.44 11.13
CA HIS A 150 -32.48 20.04 9.81
C HIS A 150 -31.30 20.87 9.29
N CYS A 151 -30.39 21.28 10.18
CA CYS A 151 -29.30 22.21 9.85
C CYS A 151 -28.39 21.75 8.70
N HIS A 152 -28.16 20.44 8.57
CA HIS A 152 -27.28 19.81 7.57
C HIS A 152 -28.04 19.20 6.39
N HIS A 153 -29.36 19.42 6.33
CA HIS A 153 -30.22 18.85 5.31
C HIS A 153 -30.03 19.54 3.94
N PRO A 154 -30.18 18.84 2.79
CA PRO A 154 -29.98 19.43 1.46
C PRO A 154 -30.72 20.75 1.21
N LEU A 155 -31.92 20.93 1.78
CA LEU A 155 -32.71 22.17 1.64
C LEU A 155 -32.07 23.38 2.35
N ARG A 156 -31.20 23.19 3.36
CA ARG A 156 -30.36 24.26 3.93
C ARG A 156 -29.15 24.56 3.05
N HIS A 157 -28.64 23.56 2.34
CA HIS A 157 -27.47 23.64 1.47
C HIS A 157 -27.83 23.90 0.00
N GLY A 158 -28.88 24.69 -0.22
CA GLY A 158 -29.17 25.29 -1.53
C GLY A 158 -30.01 24.47 -2.49
N PHE A 159 -30.55 23.32 -2.09
CA PHE A 159 -31.53 22.58 -2.90
C PHE A 159 -32.97 23.06 -2.60
N ASP A 160 -33.86 23.03 -3.60
CA ASP A 160 -35.31 23.25 -3.44
C ASP A 160 -36.04 21.95 -3.15
N HIS A 161 -35.52 20.84 -3.70
CA HIS A 161 -36.12 19.52 -3.60
C HIS A 161 -35.09 18.46 -3.22
N PHE A 162 -35.47 17.59 -2.29
CA PHE A 162 -34.74 16.37 -1.97
C PHE A 162 -35.65 15.15 -2.08
N TYR A 163 -35.16 14.06 -2.68
CA TYR A 163 -35.77 12.73 -2.55
C TYR A 163 -34.69 11.65 -2.47
N GLY A 164 -34.57 10.96 -1.34
CA GLY A 164 -33.60 9.87 -1.21
C GLY A 164 -33.15 9.59 0.21
N LEU A 165 -31.86 9.29 0.38
CA LEU A 165 -31.28 8.72 1.59
C LEU A 165 -30.34 9.73 2.27
N PRO A 166 -30.63 10.19 3.51
CA PRO A 166 -29.77 11.14 4.22
C PRO A 166 -28.36 10.62 4.52
N LEU A 167 -28.25 9.30 4.77
CA LEU A 167 -27.01 8.61 5.13
C LEU A 167 -26.39 7.88 3.92
N SER A 168 -26.28 6.55 3.95
CA SER A 168 -25.68 5.71 2.91
C SER A 168 -26.34 4.33 2.89
N MET A 169 -26.25 3.63 1.76
CA MET A 169 -26.43 2.17 1.75
C MET A 169 -25.40 1.54 2.68
N MET A 170 -25.80 0.52 3.44
CA MET A 170 -24.98 -0.21 4.41
C MET A 170 -25.56 -1.62 4.56
N GLY A 171 -24.71 -2.63 4.76
CA GLY A 171 -25.15 -4.04 4.81
C GLY A 171 -26.13 -4.35 5.95
N ASP A 172 -26.15 -3.54 7.01
CA ASP A 172 -27.15 -3.60 8.09
C ASP A 172 -28.59 -3.36 7.63
N CYS A 173 -28.79 -2.64 6.51
CA CYS A 173 -30.11 -2.32 5.94
C CYS A 173 -30.80 -3.50 5.24
N VAL A 174 -30.14 -4.66 5.12
CA VAL A 174 -30.64 -5.82 4.36
C VAL A 174 -30.66 -7.07 5.25
N PRO A 175 -31.76 -7.86 5.28
CA PRO A 175 -31.80 -9.13 5.99
C PRO A 175 -30.68 -10.07 5.53
N GLY A 176 -29.82 -10.50 6.46
CA GLY A 176 -28.67 -11.37 6.16
C GLY A 176 -27.44 -10.66 5.55
N GLY A 177 -27.48 -9.33 5.38
CA GLY A 177 -26.32 -8.57 4.90
C GLY A 177 -25.14 -8.58 5.89
N LEU A 178 -23.92 -8.37 5.35
CA LEU A 178 -22.73 -8.19 6.18
C LEU A 178 -22.84 -6.91 6.99
N SER A 179 -22.96 -7.05 8.31
CA SER A 179 -23.16 -5.92 9.21
C SER A 179 -21.88 -5.08 9.38
N GLU A 180 -22.02 -3.77 9.20
CA GLU A 180 -20.94 -2.78 9.30
C GLU A 180 -20.90 -2.16 10.71
N LYS A 181 -22.07 -1.85 11.28
CA LYS A 181 -22.21 -1.25 12.62
C LYS A 181 -22.60 -2.26 13.69
N ARG A 182 -23.71 -2.98 13.46
CA ARG A 182 -24.37 -3.84 14.46
C ARG A 182 -23.38 -4.90 14.97
N ALA A 183 -22.59 -5.51 14.10
CA ALA A 183 -21.57 -6.51 14.44
C ALA A 183 -20.52 -6.02 15.46
N GLY A 184 -20.24 -4.72 15.56
CA GLY A 184 -19.30 -4.18 16.55
C GLY A 184 -19.87 -4.18 17.98
N LEU A 185 -21.14 -3.77 18.12
CA LEU A 185 -21.82 -3.57 19.40
C LEU A 185 -22.59 -4.82 19.86
N GLN A 186 -23.26 -5.51 18.93
CA GLN A 186 -23.98 -6.77 19.17
C GLN A 186 -23.06 -7.83 19.80
N ARG A 187 -21.85 -8.05 19.23
CA ARG A 187 -20.86 -8.97 19.81
C ARG A 187 -20.41 -8.59 21.24
N ARG A 188 -20.43 -7.30 21.59
CA ARG A 188 -20.13 -6.86 22.97
C ARG A 188 -21.30 -7.17 23.91
N LEU A 189 -22.53 -6.86 23.48
CA LEU A 189 -23.74 -7.16 24.25
C LEU A 189 -23.94 -8.67 24.45
N GLU A 190 -23.72 -9.48 23.40
CA GLU A 190 -23.72 -10.94 23.47
C GLU A 190 -22.63 -11.48 24.40
N PHE A 191 -21.41 -10.93 24.36
CA PHE A 191 -20.34 -11.29 25.29
C PHE A 191 -20.73 -10.97 26.75
N TYR A 192 -21.23 -9.77 27.02
CA TYR A 192 -21.67 -9.41 28.38
C TYR A 192 -22.89 -10.22 28.83
N ALA A 193 -23.84 -10.52 27.94
CA ALA A 193 -24.98 -11.38 28.22
C ALA A 193 -24.53 -12.81 28.58
N LEU A 194 -23.58 -13.38 27.83
CA LEU A 194 -23.03 -14.71 28.10
C LEU A 194 -22.23 -14.74 29.41
N MET A 195 -21.46 -13.70 29.71
CA MET A 195 -20.78 -13.56 31.00
C MET A 195 -21.77 -13.41 32.18
N ALA A 196 -22.86 -12.65 32.00
CA ALA A 196 -23.91 -12.52 33.00
C ALA A 196 -24.71 -13.83 33.19
N ALA A 197 -24.98 -14.57 32.11
CA ALA A 197 -25.63 -15.88 32.16
C ALA A 197 -24.75 -16.91 32.88
N LEU A 198 -23.45 -16.91 32.60
CA LEU A 198 -22.48 -17.76 33.30
C LEU A 198 -22.41 -17.41 34.80
N ALA A 199 -22.41 -16.12 35.15
CA ALA A 199 -22.47 -15.67 36.54
C ALA A 199 -23.79 -16.05 37.23
N ALA A 200 -24.92 -15.96 36.54
CA ALA A 200 -26.22 -16.38 37.06
C ALA A 200 -26.24 -17.89 37.37
N LEU A 201 -25.70 -18.72 36.46
CA LEU A 201 -25.62 -20.16 36.63
C LEU A 201 -24.69 -20.56 37.79
N THR A 202 -23.53 -19.91 37.96
CA THR A 202 -22.63 -20.21 39.07
C THR A 202 -23.17 -19.71 40.41
N LEU A 203 -23.81 -18.53 40.46
CA LEU A 203 -24.44 -18.01 41.67
C LEU A 203 -25.67 -18.84 42.09
N ALA A 204 -26.48 -19.32 41.13
CA ALA A 204 -27.59 -20.23 41.38
C ALA A 204 -27.12 -21.60 41.89
N ALA A 205 -26.06 -22.16 41.29
CA ALA A 205 -25.45 -23.41 41.76
C ALA A 205 -24.87 -23.27 43.19
N GLY A 206 -24.20 -22.14 43.49
CA GLY A 206 -23.71 -21.82 44.84
C GLY A 206 -24.82 -21.60 45.86
N ALA A 207 -25.97 -21.05 45.44
CA ALA A 207 -27.15 -20.87 46.27
C ALA A 207 -27.83 -22.20 46.60
N ALA A 208 -28.06 -23.04 45.57
CA ALA A 208 -28.72 -24.33 45.68
C ALA A 208 -27.90 -25.39 46.44
N SER A 209 -26.57 -25.23 46.50
CA SER A 209 -25.66 -26.10 47.26
C SER A 209 -25.37 -25.59 48.68
N HIS A 210 -26.02 -24.51 49.13
CA HIS A 210 -25.78 -23.84 50.42
C HIS A 210 -24.34 -23.34 50.65
N LEU A 211 -23.48 -23.35 49.62
CA LEU A 211 -22.09 -22.87 49.69
C LEU A 211 -21.99 -21.34 49.80
N LEU A 212 -23.04 -20.60 49.39
CA LEU A 212 -23.11 -19.14 49.47
C LEU A 212 -24.44 -18.71 50.11
N PRO A 213 -24.45 -18.28 51.40
CA PRO A 213 -25.63 -17.73 52.05
C PRO A 213 -26.18 -16.50 51.30
N GLY A 214 -27.45 -16.54 50.89
CA GLY A 214 -28.17 -15.40 50.32
C GLY A 214 -27.97 -15.13 48.81
N SER A 215 -27.19 -15.93 48.08
CA SER A 215 -26.83 -15.59 46.68
C SER A 215 -27.97 -15.71 45.64
N TRP A 216 -29.17 -16.19 46.00
CA TRP A 216 -30.33 -16.27 45.08
C TRP A 216 -30.72 -14.90 44.49
N VAL A 217 -30.67 -13.82 45.27
CA VAL A 217 -30.97 -12.46 44.77
C VAL A 217 -29.96 -12.03 43.71
N LEU A 218 -28.68 -12.35 43.91
CA LEU A 218 -27.61 -12.06 42.95
C LEU A 218 -27.70 -12.95 41.70
N ALA A 219 -28.11 -14.22 41.85
CA ALA A 219 -28.33 -15.14 40.74
C ALA A 219 -29.50 -14.67 39.85
N VAL A 220 -30.62 -14.27 40.44
CA VAL A 220 -31.77 -13.68 39.72
C VAL A 220 -31.40 -12.35 39.08
N GLY A 221 -30.66 -11.48 39.79
CA GLY A 221 -30.15 -10.22 39.24
C GLY A 221 -29.23 -10.42 38.03
N ALA A 222 -28.33 -11.40 38.08
CA ALA A 222 -27.46 -11.76 36.97
C ALA A 222 -28.24 -12.40 35.79
N ALA A 223 -29.26 -13.22 36.07
CA ALA A 223 -30.14 -13.79 35.05
C ALA A 223 -30.97 -12.72 34.33
N LEU A 224 -31.52 -11.76 35.08
CA LEU A 224 -32.21 -10.60 34.54
C LEU A 224 -31.25 -9.72 33.72
N ALA A 225 -30.03 -9.47 34.19
CA ALA A 225 -29.01 -8.75 33.42
C ALA A 225 -28.66 -9.47 32.11
N ALA A 226 -28.52 -10.81 32.13
CA ALA A 226 -28.27 -11.60 30.93
C ALA A 226 -29.43 -11.54 29.92
N ALA A 227 -30.68 -11.63 30.41
CA ALA A 227 -31.88 -11.52 29.60
C ALA A 227 -32.03 -10.11 29.00
N LEU A 228 -31.81 -9.06 29.80
CA LEU A 228 -31.84 -7.67 29.35
C LEU A 228 -30.74 -7.36 28.33
N LEU A 229 -29.52 -7.86 28.52
CA LEU A 229 -28.42 -7.68 27.54
C LEU A 229 -28.68 -8.46 26.24
N SER A 230 -29.26 -9.66 26.32
CA SER A 230 -29.65 -10.45 25.14
C SER A 230 -30.78 -9.77 24.36
N ALA A 231 -31.82 -9.31 25.07
CA ALA A 231 -32.92 -8.55 24.48
C ALA A 231 -32.43 -7.23 23.87
N ALA A 232 -31.58 -6.47 24.57
CA ALA A 232 -30.96 -5.26 24.04
C ALA A 232 -30.13 -5.55 22.79
N SER A 233 -29.39 -6.65 22.74
CA SER A 233 -28.63 -7.06 21.55
C SER A 233 -29.55 -7.33 20.34
N TYR A 234 -30.67 -8.02 20.56
CA TYR A 234 -31.69 -8.29 19.54
C TYR A 234 -32.40 -7.01 19.06
N PHE A 235 -32.92 -6.21 19.99
CA PHE A 235 -33.64 -4.96 19.68
C PHE A 235 -32.73 -3.89 19.06
N LEU A 236 -31.48 -3.77 19.50
CA LEU A 236 -30.47 -2.93 18.84
C LEU A 236 -30.37 -3.26 17.33
N GLY A 237 -30.44 -4.55 16.99
CA GLY A 237 -30.33 -4.99 15.61
C GLY A 237 -31.41 -4.42 14.71
N ALA A 238 -32.67 -4.47 15.16
CA ALA A 238 -33.82 -3.88 14.48
C ALA A 238 -33.82 -2.34 14.54
N LEU A 239 -33.42 -1.77 15.69
CA LEU A 239 -33.35 -0.32 15.90
C LEU A 239 -32.39 0.35 14.91
N ILE A 240 -31.23 -0.24 14.62
CA ILE A 240 -30.28 0.30 13.62
C ILE A 240 -30.93 0.38 12.23
N VAL A 241 -31.67 -0.65 11.80
CA VAL A 241 -32.34 -0.64 10.48
C VAL A 241 -33.40 0.45 10.43
N HIS A 242 -34.21 0.57 11.49
CA HIS A 242 -35.27 1.55 11.54
C HIS A 242 -34.71 2.99 11.65
N ALA A 243 -33.64 3.20 12.42
CA ALA A 243 -33.08 4.52 12.69
C ALA A 243 -32.23 5.12 11.56
N ASP A 244 -31.56 4.29 10.73
CA ASP A 244 -30.65 4.78 9.69
C ASP A 244 -31.11 4.51 8.24
N CYS A 245 -31.89 3.45 8.00
CA CYS A 245 -32.21 2.98 6.64
C CYS A 245 -33.60 3.48 6.20
N PHE A 246 -33.76 4.78 5.95
CA PHE A 246 -35.05 5.41 5.63
C PHE A 246 -34.98 6.43 4.49
N LEU A 247 -36.02 6.51 3.67
CA LEU A 247 -36.11 7.46 2.55
C LEU A 247 -36.88 8.71 2.95
N MET A 248 -36.32 9.89 2.68
CA MET A 248 -36.97 11.19 2.86
C MET A 248 -37.43 11.80 1.52
N ARG A 249 -38.52 12.57 1.57
CA ARG A 249 -38.87 13.57 0.54
C ARG A 249 -38.92 14.93 1.25
N ASN A 250 -38.03 15.84 0.85
CA ASN A 250 -37.77 17.07 1.60
C ASN A 250 -37.56 16.71 3.09
N HIS A 251 -38.27 17.32 4.04
CA HIS A 251 -38.13 17.03 5.48
C HIS A 251 -38.95 15.82 5.98
N GLU A 252 -39.78 15.19 5.14
CA GLU A 252 -40.68 14.10 5.56
C GLU A 252 -40.07 12.73 5.29
N VAL A 253 -40.17 11.81 6.27
CA VAL A 253 -39.80 10.40 6.09
C VAL A 253 -40.92 9.67 5.34
N THR A 254 -40.63 9.23 4.13
CA THR A 254 -41.60 8.56 3.23
C THR A 254 -41.60 7.04 3.32
N GLN A 255 -40.51 6.43 3.79
CA GLN A 255 -40.41 4.98 3.95
C GLN A 255 -39.36 4.61 5.00
N GLN A 256 -39.75 3.86 6.03
CA GLN A 256 -38.91 3.48 7.17
C GLN A 256 -39.35 2.10 7.74
N PRO A 257 -38.53 1.04 7.64
CA PRO A 257 -37.28 0.96 6.90
C PRO A 257 -37.49 0.99 5.38
N MET A 258 -36.43 1.31 4.63
CA MET A 258 -36.43 1.34 3.17
C MET A 258 -36.55 -0.06 2.53
N HIS A 259 -37.25 -0.15 1.40
CA HIS A 259 -37.44 -1.39 0.64
C HIS A 259 -36.76 -1.30 -0.74
N PHE A 260 -35.50 -1.70 -0.79
CA PHE A 260 -34.59 -1.52 -1.93
C PHE A 260 -35.19 -1.87 -3.32
N PRO A 261 -35.89 -2.99 -3.54
CA PRO A 261 -36.40 -3.34 -4.87
C PRO A 261 -37.39 -2.34 -5.49
N ARG A 262 -37.93 -1.40 -4.69
CA ARG A 262 -38.76 -0.28 -5.16
C ARG A 262 -37.98 1.02 -5.30
N THR A 263 -36.88 1.18 -4.56
CA THR A 263 -36.09 2.43 -4.48
C THR A 263 -35.52 2.85 -5.84
N THR A 264 -34.97 1.91 -6.62
CA THR A 264 -34.41 2.19 -7.96
C THR A 264 -35.43 2.84 -8.90
N ALA A 265 -36.66 2.30 -8.95
CA ALA A 265 -37.73 2.83 -9.78
C ALA A 265 -38.23 4.20 -9.28
N LEU A 266 -38.33 4.40 -7.96
CA LEU A 266 -38.77 5.65 -7.35
C LEU A 266 -37.75 6.79 -7.57
N VAL A 267 -36.45 6.52 -7.39
CA VAL A 267 -35.36 7.46 -7.69
C VAL A 267 -35.43 7.94 -9.15
N LEU A 268 -35.62 7.01 -10.09
CA LEU A 268 -35.74 7.34 -11.51
C LEU A 268 -37.04 8.12 -11.82
N GLN A 269 -38.15 7.73 -11.19
CA GLN A 269 -39.44 8.41 -11.36
C GLN A 269 -39.39 9.87 -10.89
N GLU A 270 -38.81 10.14 -9.72
CA GLU A 270 -38.70 11.51 -9.18
C GLU A 270 -37.73 12.38 -9.99
N ALA A 271 -36.61 11.82 -10.48
CA ALA A 271 -35.71 12.55 -11.38
C ALA A 271 -36.38 12.89 -12.72
N SER A 272 -37.13 11.94 -13.29
CA SER A 272 -37.95 12.19 -14.49
C SER A 272 -39.06 13.22 -14.22
N ALA A 273 -39.64 13.24 -13.02
CA ALA A 273 -40.64 14.22 -12.63
C ALA A 273 -40.03 15.62 -12.44
N PHE A 274 -38.88 15.73 -11.79
CA PHE A 274 -38.16 17.00 -11.60
C PHE A 274 -37.80 17.66 -12.93
N ILE A 275 -37.21 16.92 -13.87
CA ILE A 275 -36.90 17.43 -15.22
C ILE A 275 -38.17 17.90 -15.94
N ARG A 276 -39.27 17.14 -15.87
CA ARG A 276 -40.54 17.52 -16.51
C ARG A 276 -41.19 18.75 -15.87
N ARG A 277 -41.10 18.92 -14.55
CA ARG A 277 -41.62 20.11 -13.83
C ARG A 277 -40.86 21.38 -14.21
N ASN A 278 -39.54 21.28 -14.40
CA ASN A 278 -38.67 22.44 -14.64
C ASN A 278 -38.30 22.65 -16.12
N ARG A 279 -39.01 22.01 -17.07
CA ARG A 279 -38.64 21.95 -18.50
C ARG A 279 -38.50 23.32 -19.21
N GLU A 280 -39.04 24.40 -18.65
CA GLU A 280 -39.19 25.72 -19.28
C GLU A 280 -38.19 26.76 -18.73
N GLY A 281 -37.37 26.39 -17.73
CA GLY A 281 -36.37 27.26 -17.13
C GLY A 281 -35.08 26.53 -16.78
N PRO A 282 -34.02 27.24 -16.37
CA PRO A 282 -32.76 26.64 -15.98
C PRO A 282 -32.91 25.82 -14.69
N PHE A 283 -32.48 24.55 -14.73
CA PHE A 283 -32.48 23.67 -13.55
C PHE A 283 -31.15 22.98 -13.32
N LEU A 284 -30.90 22.68 -12.05
CA LEU A 284 -29.80 21.86 -11.54
C LEU A 284 -30.40 20.57 -10.98
N LEU A 285 -30.02 19.42 -11.53
CA LEU A 285 -30.34 18.11 -10.98
C LEU A 285 -29.04 17.38 -10.61
N VAL A 286 -28.90 17.04 -9.33
CA VAL A 286 -27.86 16.14 -8.82
C VAL A 286 -28.50 14.78 -8.56
N LEU A 287 -28.25 13.80 -9.45
CA LEU A 287 -28.70 12.42 -9.28
C LEU A 287 -27.55 11.58 -8.71
N SER A 288 -27.53 11.36 -7.39
CA SER A 288 -26.54 10.49 -6.77
C SER A 288 -27.10 9.10 -6.51
N PHE A 289 -26.65 8.12 -7.28
CA PHE A 289 -27.13 6.76 -7.21
C PHE A 289 -26.82 6.10 -5.84
N LEU A 290 -27.59 5.07 -5.52
CA LEU A 290 -27.30 4.14 -4.42
C LEU A 290 -26.43 2.95 -4.89
N HIS A 291 -26.40 2.71 -6.21
CA HIS A 291 -25.50 1.75 -6.85
C HIS A 291 -24.12 2.39 -7.05
N VAL A 292 -23.01 1.66 -6.91
CA VAL A 292 -22.83 0.23 -6.63
C VAL A 292 -22.28 -0.03 -5.22
N HIS A 293 -22.55 0.88 -4.26
CA HIS A 293 -22.15 0.75 -2.87
C HIS A 293 -22.76 -0.49 -2.21
N THR A 294 -22.04 -1.11 -1.28
CA THR A 294 -22.55 -2.29 -0.56
C THR A 294 -23.76 -1.96 0.32
N PRO A 295 -24.75 -2.87 0.43
CA PRO A 295 -24.82 -4.20 -0.14
C PRO A 295 -25.28 -4.20 -1.61
N LEU A 296 -24.63 -5.02 -2.41
CA LEU A 296 -24.93 -5.18 -3.84
C LEU A 296 -26.31 -5.84 -4.02
N LEU A 297 -27.27 -5.05 -4.45
CA LEU A 297 -28.65 -5.47 -4.73
C LEU A 297 -29.08 -4.89 -6.09
N SER A 298 -29.78 -5.72 -6.86
CA SER A 298 -30.39 -5.35 -8.15
C SER A 298 -31.84 -5.83 -8.19
N THR A 299 -32.64 -5.31 -9.12
CA THR A 299 -34.00 -5.80 -9.36
C THR A 299 -33.99 -7.16 -10.07
N GLU A 300 -35.09 -7.91 -9.96
CA GLU A 300 -35.28 -9.23 -10.60
C GLU A 300 -35.02 -9.24 -12.12
N LYS A 301 -35.10 -8.07 -12.76
CA LYS A 301 -34.79 -7.87 -14.18
C LYS A 301 -33.30 -8.02 -14.49
N PHE A 302 -32.41 -7.75 -13.54
CA PHE A 302 -30.95 -7.76 -13.72
C PHE A 302 -30.25 -8.86 -12.90
N LEU A 303 -30.82 -9.28 -11.78
CA LEU A 303 -30.26 -10.29 -10.89
C LEU A 303 -29.82 -11.58 -11.63
N GLY A 304 -28.54 -11.95 -11.48
CA GLY A 304 -27.96 -13.16 -12.06
C GLY A 304 -27.72 -13.12 -13.57
N ARG A 305 -27.69 -11.93 -14.19
CA ARG A 305 -27.47 -11.78 -15.65
C ARG A 305 -26.04 -11.46 -16.03
N SER A 306 -25.29 -10.82 -15.15
CA SER A 306 -23.94 -10.37 -15.43
C SER A 306 -22.89 -11.43 -15.12
N HIS A 307 -21.83 -11.47 -15.95
CA HIS A 307 -20.70 -12.37 -15.72
C HIS A 307 -19.85 -11.99 -14.50
N HIS A 308 -20.04 -10.79 -13.93
CA HIS A 308 -19.43 -10.36 -12.67
C HIS A 308 -20.38 -10.49 -11.46
N GLY A 309 -21.45 -11.28 -11.59
CA GLY A 309 -22.41 -11.55 -10.52
C GLY A 309 -23.13 -10.29 -10.03
N PRO A 310 -23.52 -10.23 -8.74
CA PRO A 310 -24.31 -9.13 -8.19
C PRO A 310 -23.70 -7.73 -8.38
N TYR A 311 -22.37 -7.61 -8.49
CA TYR A 311 -21.73 -6.33 -8.81
C TYR A 311 -22.07 -5.89 -10.23
N GLY A 312 -21.83 -6.77 -11.21
CA GLY A 312 -22.15 -6.50 -12.61
C GLY A 312 -23.66 -6.29 -12.85
N ASP A 313 -24.52 -7.02 -12.13
CA ASP A 313 -25.97 -6.81 -12.19
C ASP A 313 -26.35 -5.37 -11.76
N CYS A 314 -25.67 -4.81 -10.73
CA CYS A 314 -25.87 -3.42 -10.29
C CYS A 314 -25.31 -2.40 -11.30
N VAL A 315 -24.18 -2.69 -11.96
CA VAL A 315 -23.61 -1.84 -13.02
C VAL A 315 -24.53 -1.80 -14.25
N GLU A 316 -25.02 -2.96 -14.70
CA GLU A 316 -25.95 -3.08 -15.84
C GLU A 316 -27.32 -2.42 -15.53
N GLU A 317 -27.80 -2.50 -14.28
CA GLU A 317 -29.00 -1.76 -13.87
C GLU A 317 -28.78 -0.23 -13.85
N MET A 318 -27.60 0.23 -13.42
CA MET A 318 -27.27 1.65 -13.38
C MET A 318 -27.07 2.24 -14.79
N ASP A 319 -26.39 1.56 -15.71
CA ASP A 319 -26.35 1.98 -17.13
C ASP A 319 -27.76 2.01 -17.74
N TRP A 320 -28.66 1.08 -17.36
CA TRP A 320 -30.06 1.15 -17.79
C TRP A 320 -30.83 2.36 -17.22
N MET A 321 -30.54 2.80 -15.99
CA MET A 321 -31.09 4.08 -15.48
C MET A 321 -30.61 5.25 -16.34
N VAL A 322 -29.34 5.24 -16.76
CA VAL A 322 -28.75 6.20 -17.71
C VAL A 322 -29.31 6.06 -19.14
N GLY A 323 -29.75 4.87 -19.55
CA GLY A 323 -30.43 4.65 -20.83
C GLY A 323 -31.88 5.10 -20.88
N SER A 324 -32.51 5.30 -19.72
CA SER A 324 -33.88 5.78 -19.65
C SER A 324 -33.96 7.24 -20.12
N LYS A 325 -35.09 7.63 -20.76
CA LYS A 325 -35.22 8.94 -21.42
C LYS A 325 -35.11 10.12 -20.44
N GLY A 326 -33.89 10.66 -20.29
CA GLY A 326 -33.62 11.96 -19.68
C GLY A 326 -32.35 12.11 -18.83
N MET A 327 -31.49 11.09 -18.69
CA MET A 327 -30.44 11.05 -17.64
C MET A 327 -29.09 10.48 -18.12
N GLY A 328 -27.98 10.71 -17.38
CA GLY A 328 -26.66 10.07 -17.61
C GLY A 328 -25.45 10.58 -16.80
N GLY A 329 -24.62 9.67 -16.24
CA GLY A 329 -23.33 9.96 -15.58
C GLY A 329 -22.75 8.82 -14.69
N TRP A 330 -21.72 9.09 -13.85
CA TRP A 330 -20.83 8.09 -13.18
C TRP A 330 -20.08 8.62 -11.93
N GLU A 331 -19.39 7.76 -11.15
CA GLU A 331 -18.21 8.10 -10.31
C GLU A 331 -17.43 6.87 -9.77
N GLY A 332 -16.18 7.05 -9.27
CA GLY A 332 -15.57 6.22 -8.20
C GLY A 332 -14.03 5.97 -8.25
N GLY A 333 -13.35 6.08 -7.09
CA GLY A 333 -11.99 5.51 -6.85
C GLY A 333 -10.71 6.38 -7.02
N ILE A 334 -10.61 7.57 -6.41
CA ILE A 334 -9.58 8.60 -6.70
C ILE A 334 -9.53 8.95 -8.18
N ARG A 335 -8.87 8.17 -9.05
CA ARG A 335 -9.03 8.33 -10.51
C ARG A 335 -10.41 7.78 -10.88
N VAL A 336 -11.37 8.67 -11.03
CA VAL A 336 -12.78 8.35 -11.32
C VAL A 336 -13.06 8.42 -12.82
N PRO A 337 -14.12 7.75 -13.31
CA PRO A 337 -14.72 8.08 -14.60
C PRO A 337 -15.15 9.55 -14.61
N GLY A 338 -14.89 10.27 -15.70
CA GLY A 338 -15.34 11.64 -15.90
C GLY A 338 -15.76 11.82 -17.35
N ILE A 339 -17.05 12.00 -17.60
CA ILE A 339 -17.60 12.22 -18.94
C ILE A 339 -18.46 13.47 -18.92
N VAL A 340 -18.23 14.37 -19.87
CA VAL A 340 -18.97 15.63 -20.02
C VAL A 340 -19.53 15.73 -21.43
N ARG A 341 -20.85 15.80 -21.57
CA ARG A 341 -21.55 15.88 -22.86
C ARG A 341 -22.43 17.11 -22.91
N TRP A 342 -22.14 17.99 -23.85
CA TRP A 342 -22.97 19.15 -24.18
C TRP A 342 -23.11 19.24 -25.71
N PRO A 343 -24.19 18.69 -26.28
CA PRO A 343 -24.37 18.66 -27.72
C PRO A 343 -24.33 20.05 -28.35
N GLY A 344 -23.59 20.20 -29.45
CA GLY A 344 -23.43 21.47 -30.17
C GLY A 344 -22.43 22.46 -29.57
N VAL A 345 -21.91 22.21 -28.36
CA VAL A 345 -20.92 23.08 -27.68
C VAL A 345 -19.59 22.34 -27.46
N LEU A 346 -19.65 21.10 -26.98
CA LEU A 346 -18.44 20.29 -26.77
C LEU A 346 -18.17 19.34 -27.96
N PRO A 347 -16.89 19.15 -28.34
CA PRO A 347 -16.51 18.24 -29.41
C PRO A 347 -16.74 16.78 -29.00
N ALA A 348 -17.55 16.06 -29.78
CA ALA A 348 -17.86 14.65 -29.58
C ALA A 348 -16.62 13.75 -29.79
N GLY A 349 -16.52 12.69 -28.99
CA GLY A 349 -15.44 11.71 -29.03
C GLY A 349 -14.10 12.20 -28.48
N ARG A 350 -14.02 13.43 -27.95
CA ARG A 350 -12.77 14.00 -27.44
C ARG A 350 -12.31 13.25 -26.20
N VAL A 351 -11.00 13.03 -26.10
CA VAL A 351 -10.36 12.46 -24.91
C VAL A 351 -9.46 13.52 -24.29
N ILE A 352 -9.50 13.66 -22.96
CA ILE A 352 -8.64 14.59 -22.21
C ILE A 352 -7.85 13.78 -21.18
N HIS A 353 -6.51 13.86 -21.30
CA HIS A 353 -5.56 13.15 -20.44
C HIS A 353 -5.02 14.00 -19.29
N GLU A 354 -5.32 15.30 -19.31
CA GLU A 354 -5.00 16.27 -18.26
C GLU A 354 -5.67 15.93 -16.91
N PRO A 355 -5.01 16.20 -15.78
CA PRO A 355 -5.61 16.01 -14.46
C PRO A 355 -6.74 17.01 -14.22
N THR A 356 -7.88 16.51 -13.77
CA THR A 356 -9.03 17.30 -13.35
C THR A 356 -9.53 16.75 -12.02
N SER A 357 -10.27 17.51 -11.24
CA SER A 357 -10.82 17.07 -9.95
C SER A 357 -12.34 17.17 -9.90
N LEU A 358 -12.96 16.33 -9.09
CA LEU A 358 -14.39 16.40 -8.76
C LEU A 358 -14.80 17.77 -8.18
N MET A 359 -13.86 18.48 -7.53
CA MET A 359 -14.05 19.85 -7.04
C MET A 359 -14.27 20.87 -8.17
N ASP A 360 -13.81 20.58 -9.39
CA ASP A 360 -13.85 21.48 -10.54
C ASP A 360 -15.25 21.70 -11.08
N ILE A 361 -16.16 20.78 -10.75
CA ILE A 361 -17.59 20.92 -11.06
C ILE A 361 -18.14 22.17 -10.36
N PHE A 362 -17.69 22.53 -9.15
CA PHE A 362 -18.17 23.73 -8.44
C PHE A 362 -17.94 25.03 -9.23
N PRO A 363 -16.70 25.46 -9.55
CA PRO A 363 -16.50 26.70 -10.29
C PRO A 363 -17.08 26.62 -11.71
N THR A 364 -16.97 25.47 -12.39
CA THR A 364 -17.51 25.31 -13.76
C THR A 364 -19.04 25.50 -13.79
N VAL A 365 -19.77 24.93 -12.83
CA VAL A 365 -21.23 25.05 -12.75
C VAL A 365 -21.65 26.46 -12.34
N VAL A 366 -20.90 27.10 -11.44
CA VAL A 366 -21.11 28.51 -11.04
C VAL A 366 -20.89 29.47 -12.21
N GLU A 367 -19.80 29.31 -12.97
CA GLU A 367 -19.46 30.08 -14.18
C GLU A 367 -20.55 29.97 -15.26
N LEU A 368 -21.04 28.75 -15.54
CA LEU A 368 -22.11 28.51 -16.50
C LEU A 368 -23.45 29.14 -16.09
N ALA A 369 -23.73 29.22 -14.78
CA ALA A 369 -24.91 29.90 -14.26
C ALA A 369 -24.79 31.45 -14.28
N GLY A 370 -23.61 31.99 -14.60
CA GLY A 370 -23.30 33.42 -14.50
C GLY A 370 -23.02 33.90 -13.08
N GLY A 371 -22.81 32.97 -12.14
CA GLY A 371 -22.53 33.27 -10.75
C GLY A 371 -21.05 33.54 -10.49
N GLN A 372 -20.78 34.26 -9.39
CA GLN A 372 -19.41 34.51 -8.95
C GLN A 372 -18.95 33.44 -7.95
N VAL A 373 -17.74 32.93 -8.17
CA VAL A 373 -17.05 32.02 -7.23
C VAL A 373 -16.78 32.79 -5.91
N PRO A 374 -17.10 32.25 -4.72
CA PRO A 374 -16.98 32.99 -3.47
C PRO A 374 -15.55 33.49 -3.20
N GLN A 375 -15.42 34.79 -2.92
CA GLN A 375 -14.14 35.46 -2.67
C GLN A 375 -13.77 35.53 -1.17
N ASP A 376 -14.70 35.18 -0.27
CA ASP A 376 -14.50 35.15 1.18
C ASP A 376 -13.65 33.95 1.64
N ARG A 377 -13.43 32.97 0.75
CA ARG A 377 -12.78 31.70 1.05
C ARG A 377 -12.04 31.15 -0.16
N VAL A 378 -10.95 30.41 0.08
CA VAL A 378 -10.25 29.67 -0.98
C VAL A 378 -11.17 28.58 -1.54
N ILE A 379 -11.30 28.52 -2.87
CA ILE A 379 -11.86 27.40 -3.63
C ILE A 379 -10.67 26.67 -4.27
N ASP A 380 -10.64 25.33 -4.19
CA ASP A 380 -9.54 24.50 -4.68
C ASP A 380 -9.77 23.98 -6.10
N GLY A 381 -11.03 23.79 -6.49
CA GLY A 381 -11.43 23.43 -7.84
C GLY A 381 -11.11 24.53 -8.88
N ARG A 382 -10.98 24.14 -10.14
CA ARG A 382 -10.70 25.02 -11.29
C ARG A 382 -11.80 24.93 -12.36
N GLY A 383 -12.04 26.00 -13.11
CA GLY A 383 -13.01 25.98 -14.21
C GLY A 383 -12.55 25.03 -15.33
N LEU A 384 -13.37 24.05 -15.68
CA LEU A 384 -13.08 23.10 -16.76
C LEU A 384 -13.49 23.61 -18.14
N LEU A 385 -14.32 24.65 -18.22
CA LEU A 385 -14.94 25.08 -19.47
C LEU A 385 -13.90 25.37 -20.58
N PRO A 386 -12.79 26.10 -20.35
CA PRO A 386 -11.74 26.29 -21.36
C PRO A 386 -11.06 24.99 -21.81
N LEU A 387 -10.88 24.03 -20.89
CA LEU A 387 -10.21 22.76 -21.15
C LEU A 387 -11.10 21.79 -21.94
N LEU A 388 -12.41 21.76 -21.64
CA LEU A 388 -13.41 20.94 -22.32
C LEU A 388 -13.64 21.41 -23.77
N LEU A 389 -13.76 22.73 -23.96
CA LEU A 389 -13.77 23.36 -25.28
C LEU A 389 -12.42 23.16 -25.99
N GLY A 390 -11.33 23.19 -25.24
CA GLY A 390 -9.95 23.09 -25.74
C GLY A 390 -9.36 24.41 -26.19
N THR A 391 -9.89 25.54 -25.70
CA THR A 391 -9.25 26.84 -25.85
C THR A 391 -7.96 26.93 -25.05
N VAL A 392 -7.80 26.08 -24.02
CA VAL A 392 -6.50 25.78 -23.39
C VAL A 392 -6.12 24.30 -23.58
N PRO A 393 -4.83 23.98 -23.79
CA PRO A 393 -4.35 22.60 -23.91
C PRO A 393 -4.16 21.90 -22.55
N HIS A 394 -4.05 22.67 -21.45
CA HIS A 394 -3.71 22.14 -20.13
C HIS A 394 -4.68 22.61 -19.04
N SER A 395 -5.01 21.68 -18.13
CA SER A 395 -5.68 21.94 -16.86
C SER A 395 -4.89 22.91 -15.98
N ASP A 396 -5.58 23.73 -15.19
CA ASP A 396 -4.96 24.58 -14.15
C ASP A 396 -4.53 23.81 -12.89
N HIS A 397 -4.66 22.48 -12.91
CA HIS A 397 -4.17 21.57 -11.88
C HIS A 397 -2.71 21.21 -12.09
N GLU A 398 -1.85 22.21 -12.01
CA GLU A 398 -0.42 21.94 -11.81
C GLU A 398 -0.22 21.17 -10.49
N PHE A 399 -0.94 21.51 -9.43
CA PHE A 399 -0.88 20.80 -8.14
C PHE A 399 -2.27 20.35 -7.67
N LEU A 400 -2.42 19.06 -7.38
CA LEU A 400 -3.59 18.49 -6.71
C LEU A 400 -3.17 17.74 -5.44
N LEU A 401 -3.74 18.14 -4.31
CA LEU A 401 -3.59 17.44 -3.04
C LEU A 401 -4.57 16.26 -2.96
N HIS A 402 -4.18 15.20 -2.25
CA HIS A 402 -5.01 14.01 -2.01
C HIS A 402 -5.04 13.76 -0.50
N TYR A 403 -6.20 13.94 0.12
CA TYR A 403 -6.38 13.81 1.57
C TYR A 403 -6.95 12.45 1.95
N CYS A 404 -6.50 11.93 3.09
CA CYS A 404 -7.06 10.77 3.77
C CYS A 404 -7.28 11.18 5.22
N GLU A 405 -8.53 11.21 5.68
CA GLU A 405 -8.88 11.82 6.98
C GLU A 405 -8.36 13.27 7.05
N THR A 406 -7.95 13.74 8.23
CA THR A 406 -7.28 15.04 8.41
C THR A 406 -5.86 15.10 7.82
N SER A 407 -5.36 14.04 7.19
CA SER A 407 -3.97 13.91 6.75
C SER A 407 -3.82 14.16 5.25
N LEU A 408 -2.82 14.97 4.87
CA LEU A 408 -2.35 15.02 3.48
C LEU A 408 -1.64 13.69 3.17
N HIS A 409 -2.24 12.87 2.29
CA HIS A 409 -1.78 11.51 2.02
C HIS A 409 -0.82 11.46 0.81
N ALA A 410 -1.13 12.22 -0.24
CA ALA A 410 -0.26 12.42 -1.38
C ALA A 410 -0.47 13.81 -2.00
N ALA A 411 0.44 14.23 -2.87
CA ALA A 411 0.19 15.32 -3.82
C ALA A 411 0.62 14.88 -5.21
N ARG A 412 -0.19 15.25 -6.20
CA ARG A 412 0.05 15.11 -7.63
C ARG A 412 0.57 16.44 -8.15
N TRP A 413 1.66 16.39 -8.90
CA TRP A 413 2.17 17.50 -9.69
C TRP A 413 2.07 17.16 -11.17
N HIS A 414 1.69 18.13 -12.00
CA HIS A 414 1.53 18.00 -13.44
C HIS A 414 2.30 19.13 -14.13
N GLN A 415 3.55 18.84 -14.47
CA GLN A 415 4.51 19.82 -14.95
C GLN A 415 4.14 20.32 -16.35
N ARG A 416 3.51 21.50 -16.42
CA ARG A 416 3.26 22.23 -17.67
C ARG A 416 4.59 22.59 -18.34
N HIS A 417 4.87 22.04 -19.52
CA HIS A 417 5.98 22.51 -20.36
C HIS A 417 5.70 23.96 -20.77
N LYS A 418 6.50 24.91 -20.26
CA LYS A 418 6.51 26.27 -20.80
C LYS A 418 7.17 26.27 -22.17
N SER A 419 6.35 26.21 -23.21
CA SER A 419 6.77 26.50 -24.58
C SER A 419 7.41 27.89 -24.64
N LEU A 420 8.46 28.00 -25.46
CA LEU A 420 9.23 29.23 -25.63
C LEU A 420 8.36 30.33 -26.24
N LEU A 421 8.13 31.42 -25.49
CA LEU A 421 7.67 32.69 -26.06
C LEU A 421 8.88 33.53 -26.49
N PRO A 422 8.79 34.34 -27.57
CA PRO A 422 9.97 34.94 -28.19
C PRO A 422 10.65 36.02 -27.34
N ALA A 423 11.97 36.12 -27.47
CA ALA A 423 12.80 37.09 -26.77
C ALA A 423 12.74 38.50 -27.40
N THR A 424 11.58 39.17 -27.35
CA THR A 424 11.42 40.56 -27.81
C THR A 424 10.51 41.37 -26.88
N LEU A 425 11.11 41.97 -25.85
CA LEU A 425 10.83 43.33 -25.37
C LEU A 425 11.85 43.71 -24.30
N ALA A 426 12.65 44.74 -24.57
CA ALA A 426 13.75 45.18 -23.70
C ALA A 426 13.42 46.48 -22.95
N SER A 427 14.14 46.68 -21.84
CA SER A 427 14.37 47.95 -21.13
C SER A 427 13.17 48.74 -20.59
N SER A 428 13.13 48.91 -19.26
CA SER A 428 13.31 50.25 -18.67
C SER A 428 13.57 50.22 -17.16
N ARG A 429 14.51 51.09 -16.73
CA ARG A 429 14.65 51.83 -15.46
C ARG A 429 14.11 51.21 -14.15
N PHE A 430 15.01 51.04 -13.17
CA PHE A 430 15.11 51.83 -11.90
C PHE A 430 16.20 51.17 -11.03
N GLN A 431 17.46 51.63 -11.08
CA GLN A 431 18.05 52.80 -10.39
C GLN A 431 18.24 52.57 -8.87
N THR A 432 19.51 52.59 -8.45
CA THR A 432 20.02 52.27 -7.12
C THR A 432 19.73 53.36 -6.09
N LEU A 433 19.58 52.99 -4.81
CA LEU A 433 19.91 53.86 -3.68
C LEU A 433 20.68 53.07 -2.60
N GLN A 434 21.62 53.73 -1.94
CA GLN A 434 22.39 53.20 -0.80
C GLN A 434 21.67 53.52 0.52
N LEU A 435 22.03 52.83 1.61
CA LEU A 435 22.53 53.52 2.81
C LEU A 435 23.26 52.57 3.77
N THR A 436 23.99 53.16 4.73
CA THR A 436 25.08 52.53 5.48
C THR A 436 24.70 51.97 6.84
N GLY A 437 25.25 50.77 7.10
CA GLY A 437 25.81 50.21 8.34
C GLY A 437 25.65 50.88 9.71
N LEU A 438 25.62 50.01 10.72
CA LEU A 438 26.24 50.19 12.03
C LEU A 438 26.54 48.80 12.62
N GLY A 439 27.58 48.69 13.46
CA GLY A 439 27.96 47.42 14.08
C GLY A 439 28.49 47.63 15.49
N VAL A 440 28.07 46.76 16.41
CA VAL A 440 28.59 46.64 17.77
C VAL A 440 28.60 45.16 18.16
N GLY A 441 29.66 44.72 18.81
CA GLY A 441 29.68 43.47 19.57
C GLY A 441 30.51 43.68 20.83
N PHE A 442 30.21 42.94 21.90
CA PHE A 442 31.11 42.73 23.03
C PHE A 442 30.80 41.42 23.76
N ALA A 443 31.61 41.08 24.77
CA ALA A 443 31.93 39.70 25.13
C ALA A 443 31.20 39.14 26.37
N HIS A 444 31.50 37.87 26.65
CA HIS A 444 31.04 37.06 27.77
C HIS A 444 31.04 37.75 29.15
N LEU A 445 30.01 37.43 29.94
CA LEU A 445 30.06 37.22 31.39
C LEU A 445 29.05 36.11 31.74
N GLY A 446 29.25 35.39 32.85
CA GLY A 446 28.32 34.34 33.28
C GLY A 446 28.65 33.75 34.65
N PHE A 447 27.66 33.14 35.31
CA PHE A 447 27.83 32.35 36.54
C PHE A 447 26.76 31.23 36.67
N ARG A 448 26.92 30.38 37.70
CA ARG A 448 26.48 28.97 37.79
C ARG A 448 25.00 28.72 38.18
N GLN A 449 24.48 27.57 37.68
CA GLN A 449 23.70 26.48 38.34
C GLN A 449 22.58 26.85 39.35
N THR A 450 21.40 26.22 39.33
CA THR A 450 21.16 24.78 39.62
C THR A 450 19.87 24.20 38.96
N PRO A 451 19.61 22.87 39.00
CA PRO A 451 18.76 22.19 37.99
C PRO A 451 17.40 21.64 38.46
N SER A 452 16.53 21.36 37.50
CA SER A 452 15.52 20.28 37.53
C SER A 452 15.60 19.52 36.20
N GLY A 453 15.66 18.19 36.23
CA GLY A 453 16.17 17.38 35.10
C GLY A 453 15.10 16.75 34.19
N ASP A 454 15.44 16.66 32.90
CA ASP A 454 14.77 15.84 31.88
C ASP A 454 15.63 14.61 31.51
N LEU A 455 15.00 13.57 30.98
CA LEU A 455 15.66 12.33 30.55
C LEU A 455 16.24 12.48 29.12
N GLU A 456 17.49 12.91 29.02
CA GLU A 456 18.21 12.92 27.73
C GLU A 456 18.51 11.50 27.23
N GLN A 457 18.16 11.22 25.98
CA GLN A 457 18.87 10.22 25.17
C GLN A 457 20.17 10.85 24.66
N PRO A 458 21.32 10.15 24.69
CA PRO A 458 22.62 10.75 24.45
C PRO A 458 22.78 11.23 23.01
N SER A 459 23.20 12.50 22.87
CA SER A 459 23.64 13.05 21.58
C SER A 459 25.02 12.47 21.19
N PRO A 460 25.31 12.32 19.88
CA PRO A 460 26.52 11.63 19.43
C PRO A 460 27.79 12.46 19.69
N GLN A 461 28.82 11.83 20.25
CA GLN A 461 30.15 12.43 20.35
C GLN A 461 30.86 12.43 18.99
N PRO A 462 31.50 13.54 18.57
CA PRO A 462 32.28 13.60 17.35
C PRO A 462 33.62 12.87 17.53
N GLY A 463 33.68 11.58 17.19
CA GLY A 463 34.92 10.80 17.26
C GLY A 463 34.82 9.31 16.97
N LEU A 464 33.63 8.69 17.10
CA LEU A 464 33.48 7.27 16.79
C LEU A 464 33.49 7.02 15.27
N ARG A 465 34.46 6.24 14.80
CA ARG A 465 34.32 5.54 13.52
C ARG A 465 33.23 4.50 13.70
N LEU A 466 32.13 4.61 12.95
CA LEU A 466 31.09 3.58 12.90
C LEU A 466 31.64 2.39 12.11
N HIS A 467 32.16 1.39 12.83
CA HIS A 467 32.66 0.16 12.25
C HIS A 467 31.48 -0.69 11.73
N THR A 468 31.46 -0.97 10.44
CA THR A 468 30.46 -1.83 9.80
C THR A 468 30.71 -3.32 10.11
N ALA A 469 29.72 -4.17 9.83
CA ALA A 469 29.96 -5.62 9.73
C ALA A 469 31.06 -5.90 8.68
N TRP A 470 31.83 -6.96 8.89
CA TRP A 470 33.00 -7.26 8.06
C TRP A 470 32.59 -8.08 6.82
N THR A 471 32.61 -7.46 5.65
CA THR A 471 32.20 -8.08 4.37
C THR A 471 33.28 -7.99 3.27
N PRO A 472 34.55 -8.32 3.55
CA PRO A 472 35.67 -8.10 2.62
C PRO A 472 35.51 -8.80 1.27
N HIS A 473 34.72 -9.86 1.20
CA HIS A 473 34.53 -10.67 0.01
C HIS A 473 33.46 -10.09 -0.93
N ILE A 474 32.37 -9.55 -0.35
CA ILE A 474 31.36 -8.76 -1.07
C ILE A 474 31.91 -7.37 -1.45
N ASP A 475 32.79 -6.79 -0.62
CA ASP A 475 33.49 -5.53 -0.94
C ASP A 475 34.41 -5.71 -2.16
N TRP A 476 35.23 -6.77 -2.19
CA TRP A 476 36.05 -7.12 -3.37
C TRP A 476 35.22 -7.39 -4.63
N LEU A 477 34.04 -8.00 -4.51
CA LEU A 477 33.10 -8.20 -5.62
C LEU A 477 32.66 -6.84 -6.23
N ALA A 478 32.56 -5.78 -5.42
CA ALA A 478 32.30 -4.42 -5.88
C ALA A 478 33.54 -3.72 -6.45
N GLU A 479 34.73 -3.93 -5.88
CA GLU A 479 36.00 -3.40 -6.40
C GLU A 479 36.33 -3.92 -7.79
N GLU A 480 36.12 -5.22 -8.07
CA GLU A 480 36.32 -5.79 -9.40
C GLU A 480 35.11 -5.64 -10.35
N GLY A 481 34.07 -4.92 -9.93
CA GLY A 481 32.79 -4.87 -10.66
C GLY A 481 32.17 -3.48 -10.74
N VAL A 482 30.85 -3.47 -10.91
CA VAL A 482 29.99 -2.29 -10.96
C VAL A 482 29.10 -2.28 -9.73
N ARG A 483 29.11 -1.17 -8.97
CA ARG A 483 28.27 -0.98 -7.78
C ARG A 483 27.12 -0.01 -8.08
N LEU A 484 25.90 -0.52 -8.02
CA LEU A 484 24.66 0.25 -8.14
C LEU A 484 24.28 0.83 -6.77
N THR A 485 24.23 2.16 -6.64
CA THR A 485 23.90 2.80 -5.34
C THR A 485 22.41 3.02 -5.14
N GLN A 486 21.64 3.05 -6.24
CA GLN A 486 20.19 3.25 -6.28
C GLN A 486 19.45 2.02 -6.82
N HIS A 487 19.82 0.82 -6.34
CA HIS A 487 19.18 -0.44 -6.72
C HIS A 487 17.98 -0.77 -5.82
N LEU A 488 16.85 -1.15 -6.42
CA LEU A 488 15.53 -1.14 -5.76
C LEU A 488 14.74 -2.45 -5.96
N ALA A 489 14.40 -3.08 -4.84
CA ALA A 489 13.42 -4.16 -4.77
C ALA A 489 12.03 -3.67 -5.22
N ALA A 490 11.31 -4.52 -5.95
CA ALA A 490 9.99 -4.19 -6.50
C ALA A 490 8.87 -4.19 -5.44
N ALA A 491 9.12 -4.85 -4.30
CA ALA A 491 8.22 -4.89 -3.15
C ALA A 491 9.03 -5.06 -1.85
N PRO A 492 8.51 -4.60 -0.68
CA PRO A 492 9.25 -4.60 0.59
C PRO A 492 9.23 -5.95 1.34
N VAL A 493 8.76 -7.04 0.71
CA VAL A 493 8.61 -8.38 1.33
C VAL A 493 8.89 -9.50 0.31
N CYS A 494 9.31 -10.66 0.81
CA CYS A 494 10.01 -11.69 0.01
C CYS A 494 9.24 -12.19 -1.22
N THR A 495 8.01 -12.72 -1.04
CA THR A 495 7.24 -13.37 -2.10
C THR A 495 7.03 -12.47 -3.32
N PRO A 496 6.40 -11.27 -3.22
CA PRO A 496 6.20 -10.39 -4.36
C PRO A 496 7.50 -9.87 -4.98
N SER A 497 8.53 -9.55 -4.18
CA SER A 497 9.79 -9.03 -4.72
C SER A 497 10.53 -10.09 -5.56
N ARG A 498 10.52 -11.34 -5.09
CA ARG A 498 11.06 -12.50 -5.84
C ARG A 498 10.24 -12.82 -7.09
N ALA A 499 8.90 -12.72 -7.02
CA ALA A 499 8.04 -12.86 -8.21
C ALA A 499 8.43 -11.84 -9.29
N ALA A 500 8.64 -10.59 -8.88
CA ALA A 500 8.98 -9.49 -9.76
C ALA A 500 10.40 -9.58 -10.33
N PHE A 501 11.37 -9.99 -9.53
CA PHE A 501 12.73 -10.34 -9.98
C PHE A 501 12.71 -11.43 -11.06
N LEU A 502 11.93 -12.50 -10.83
CA LEU A 502 11.84 -13.64 -11.75
C LEU A 502 11.17 -13.32 -13.08
N THR A 503 10.24 -12.35 -13.13
CA THR A 503 9.32 -12.08 -14.27
C THR A 503 9.49 -10.70 -14.92
N GLY A 504 10.30 -9.81 -14.34
CA GLY A 504 10.46 -8.43 -14.82
C GLY A 504 9.20 -7.56 -14.67
N ARG A 505 8.26 -7.96 -13.81
CA ARG A 505 6.90 -7.40 -13.69
C ARG A 505 6.54 -7.11 -12.24
N HIS A 506 5.86 -6.00 -11.95
CA HIS A 506 5.35 -5.74 -10.60
C HIS A 506 4.41 -6.86 -10.13
N ALA A 507 4.57 -7.31 -8.89
CA ALA A 507 3.93 -8.53 -8.37
C ALA A 507 2.39 -8.57 -8.45
N PHE A 508 1.72 -7.41 -8.44
CA PHE A 508 0.27 -7.36 -8.65
C PHE A 508 -0.14 -7.79 -10.06
N ARG A 509 0.74 -7.64 -11.08
CA ARG A 509 0.49 -8.08 -12.46
C ARG A 509 0.55 -9.60 -12.61
N SER A 510 1.32 -10.27 -11.76
CA SER A 510 1.49 -11.73 -11.72
C SER A 510 0.64 -12.40 -10.63
N GLY A 511 -0.25 -11.65 -9.97
CA GLY A 511 -1.10 -12.17 -8.87
C GLY A 511 -0.35 -12.51 -7.58
N MET A 512 0.92 -12.15 -7.46
CA MET A 512 1.83 -12.54 -6.36
C MET A 512 1.93 -11.50 -5.23
N ASP A 513 0.94 -10.62 -5.10
CA ASP A 513 0.72 -9.78 -3.91
C ASP A 513 -0.80 -9.66 -3.64
N THR A 514 -1.20 -9.05 -2.52
CA THR A 514 -2.59 -9.03 -2.06
C THR A 514 -3.00 -7.70 -1.44
N SER A 515 -4.31 -7.44 -1.36
CA SER A 515 -4.92 -6.42 -0.49
C SER A 515 -5.02 -6.87 0.97
N GLY A 516 -4.85 -8.17 1.25
CA GLY A 516 -4.91 -8.76 2.59
C GLY A 516 -3.67 -8.47 3.45
N ARG A 517 -3.75 -8.82 4.74
CA ARG A 517 -2.65 -8.59 5.70
C ARG A 517 -1.44 -9.52 5.48
N THR A 518 -1.66 -10.71 4.94
CA THR A 518 -0.63 -11.75 4.79
C THR A 518 -0.03 -11.72 3.39
N ARG A 519 0.97 -10.85 3.18
CA ARG A 519 1.62 -10.59 1.87
C ARG A 519 2.78 -11.52 1.50
N VAL A 520 2.93 -12.64 2.21
CA VAL A 520 3.92 -13.69 1.92
C VAL A 520 3.30 -15.04 2.21
N LEU A 521 3.71 -16.08 1.46
CA LEU A 521 3.16 -17.43 1.63
C LEU A 521 3.50 -17.98 3.03
N PRO A 522 2.51 -18.38 3.86
CA PRO A 522 2.73 -18.83 5.24
C PRO A 522 2.85 -20.36 5.40
N TRP A 523 2.60 -21.14 4.34
CA TRP A 523 2.63 -22.62 4.38
C TRP A 523 3.17 -23.22 3.08
N ASN A 524 3.87 -24.35 3.18
CA ASN A 524 4.21 -25.19 2.02
C ASN A 524 2.98 -25.80 1.33
N ALA A 525 1.92 -26.05 2.09
CA ALA A 525 0.64 -26.61 1.60
C ALA A 525 -0.34 -25.53 1.11
N CYS A 526 0.16 -24.33 0.78
CA CYS A 526 -0.64 -23.30 0.14
C CYS A 526 -0.82 -23.63 -1.36
N SER A 527 -2.06 -23.57 -1.85
CA SER A 527 -2.41 -23.74 -3.27
C SER A 527 -2.15 -22.49 -4.13
N GLY A 528 -1.55 -21.45 -3.55
CA GLY A 528 -1.21 -20.20 -4.21
C GLY A 528 0.30 -20.06 -4.35
N GLY A 529 0.72 -19.63 -5.53
CA GLY A 529 2.12 -19.47 -5.93
C GLY A 529 2.22 -18.83 -7.31
N LEU A 530 3.45 -18.74 -7.84
CA LEU A 530 3.71 -18.07 -9.13
C LEU A 530 2.92 -18.77 -10.26
N PRO A 531 1.98 -18.10 -10.93
CA PRO A 531 1.12 -18.76 -11.92
C PRO A 531 1.89 -19.39 -13.09
N GLU A 532 1.44 -20.54 -13.57
CA GLU A 532 2.07 -21.26 -14.71
C GLU A 532 2.07 -20.46 -16.02
N ASN A 533 1.20 -19.44 -16.14
CA ASN A 533 1.15 -18.55 -17.30
C ASN A 533 2.20 -17.41 -17.25
N GLU A 534 2.97 -17.27 -16.16
CA GLU A 534 4.05 -16.28 -16.05
C GLU A 534 5.41 -16.84 -16.46
N THR A 535 6.09 -16.11 -17.34
CA THR A 535 7.37 -16.49 -17.92
C THR A 535 8.51 -15.95 -17.06
N THR A 536 9.39 -16.84 -16.59
CA THR A 536 10.60 -16.46 -15.86
C THR A 536 11.80 -16.27 -16.80
N PHE A 537 12.81 -15.49 -16.37
CA PHE A 537 14.08 -15.42 -17.13
C PHE A 537 14.74 -16.80 -17.23
N ALA A 538 14.63 -17.63 -16.20
CA ALA A 538 15.15 -18.99 -16.19
C ALA A 538 14.54 -19.86 -17.31
N ARG A 539 13.22 -19.78 -17.53
CA ARG A 539 12.53 -20.52 -18.60
C ARG A 539 12.99 -20.08 -20.00
N ILE A 540 13.25 -18.79 -20.19
CA ILE A 540 13.80 -18.27 -21.46
C ILE A 540 15.26 -18.74 -21.66
N LEU A 541 16.07 -18.78 -20.60
CA LEU A 541 17.46 -19.26 -20.67
C LEU A 541 17.55 -20.77 -20.91
N GLN A 542 16.69 -21.55 -20.27
CA GLN A 542 16.54 -22.99 -20.52
C GLN A 542 16.20 -23.27 -22.00
N GLN A 543 15.28 -22.50 -22.58
CA GLN A 543 14.95 -22.54 -24.01
C GLN A 543 16.12 -22.12 -24.93
N ARG A 544 17.12 -21.40 -24.39
CA ARG A 544 18.37 -21.03 -25.08
C ARG A 544 19.54 -21.99 -24.81
N GLY A 545 19.27 -23.14 -24.17
CA GLY A 545 20.26 -24.18 -23.94
C GLY A 545 21.20 -23.94 -22.75
N TYR A 546 20.91 -22.95 -21.89
CA TYR A 546 21.60 -22.82 -20.61
C TYR A 546 21.14 -23.94 -19.68
N SER A 547 22.07 -24.53 -18.92
CA SER A 547 21.63 -25.30 -17.75
C SER A 547 21.22 -24.36 -16.63
N THR A 548 20.07 -24.59 -16.00
CA THR A 548 19.48 -23.68 -15.02
C THR A 548 19.37 -24.35 -13.64
N GLY A 549 19.89 -23.70 -12.60
CA GLY A 549 19.90 -24.22 -11.23
C GLY A 549 19.49 -23.17 -10.20
N LEU A 550 18.60 -23.55 -9.27
CA LEU A 550 18.23 -22.72 -8.11
C LEU A 550 18.69 -23.41 -6.83
N ILE A 551 19.46 -22.68 -6.00
CA ILE A 551 19.99 -23.22 -4.74
C ILE A 551 19.61 -22.30 -3.57
N GLY A 552 18.91 -22.86 -2.58
CA GLY A 552 18.39 -22.14 -1.42
C GLY A 552 16.89 -21.82 -1.52
N LYS A 553 16.50 -20.59 -1.22
CA LYS A 553 15.11 -20.14 -1.02
C LYS A 553 14.37 -19.92 -2.35
N TRP A 554 13.20 -20.55 -2.49
CA TRP A 554 12.25 -20.27 -3.58
C TRP A 554 11.22 -19.21 -3.18
N HIS A 555 10.33 -19.57 -2.25
CA HIS A 555 9.24 -18.75 -1.68
C HIS A 555 8.12 -18.31 -2.65
N GLN A 556 7.90 -19.07 -3.74
CA GLN A 556 6.84 -18.82 -4.74
C GLN A 556 5.75 -19.91 -4.78
N GLY A 557 5.64 -20.75 -3.75
CA GLY A 557 4.67 -21.86 -3.69
C GLY A 557 5.26 -23.19 -4.12
N VAL A 558 4.45 -24.25 -4.13
CA VAL A 558 4.87 -25.59 -4.56
C VAL A 558 3.80 -26.29 -5.42
N ASN A 559 2.57 -26.38 -4.92
CA ASN A 559 1.49 -27.22 -5.46
C ASN A 559 0.19 -26.42 -5.64
N CYS A 560 -0.75 -26.93 -6.46
CA CYS A 560 -2.02 -26.27 -6.75
C CYS A 560 -3.22 -27.06 -6.20
N HIS A 561 -3.46 -28.24 -6.76
CA HIS A 561 -4.63 -29.10 -6.53
C HIS A 561 -4.27 -30.40 -5.79
N SER A 562 -3.04 -30.88 -5.95
CA SER A 562 -2.54 -32.14 -5.40
C SER A 562 -1.14 -31.95 -4.80
N ARG A 563 -0.80 -32.75 -3.78
CA ARG A 563 0.51 -32.72 -3.10
C ARG A 563 1.71 -33.04 -4.02
N THR A 564 1.44 -33.49 -5.25
CA THR A 564 2.43 -33.99 -6.23
C THR A 564 2.27 -33.38 -7.63
N ASP A 565 1.43 -32.35 -7.83
CA ASP A 565 1.34 -31.68 -9.15
C ASP A 565 2.56 -30.78 -9.42
N HIS A 566 3.15 -30.24 -8.35
CA HIS A 566 4.31 -29.37 -8.35
C HIS A 566 4.17 -28.15 -9.29
N CYS A 567 2.95 -27.63 -9.49
CA CYS A 567 2.65 -26.58 -10.46
C CYS A 567 3.52 -25.31 -10.28
N HIS A 568 3.75 -24.90 -9.03
CA HIS A 568 4.48 -23.68 -8.64
C HIS A 568 5.95 -23.96 -8.31
N HIS A 569 6.43 -25.19 -8.54
CA HIS A 569 7.78 -25.62 -8.18
C HIS A 569 8.83 -25.05 -9.16
N PRO A 570 10.09 -24.76 -8.76
CA PRO A 570 11.10 -24.18 -9.65
C PRO A 570 11.27 -24.93 -10.99
N LEU A 571 11.10 -26.26 -10.97
CA LEU A 571 11.22 -27.12 -12.15
C LEU A 571 10.11 -26.90 -13.22
N ARG A 572 8.96 -26.31 -12.86
CA ARG A 572 7.96 -25.85 -13.84
C ARG A 572 8.32 -24.46 -14.40
N HIS A 573 8.94 -23.63 -13.57
CA HIS A 573 9.35 -22.26 -13.89
C HIS A 573 10.78 -22.14 -14.44
N GLY A 574 11.25 -23.17 -15.16
CA GLY A 574 12.45 -23.08 -16.00
C GLY A 574 13.79 -23.35 -15.32
N PHE A 575 13.81 -24.01 -14.16
CA PHE A 575 15.03 -24.54 -13.56
C PHE A 575 15.17 -26.04 -13.86
N ASP A 576 16.35 -26.52 -14.26
CA ASP A 576 16.66 -27.95 -14.40
C ASP A 576 16.97 -28.62 -13.05
N TYR A 577 17.53 -27.85 -12.11
CA TYR A 577 17.95 -28.32 -10.79
C TYR A 577 17.43 -27.42 -9.67
N PHE A 578 16.96 -28.03 -8.59
CA PHE A 578 16.63 -27.34 -7.35
C PHE A 578 17.26 -28.04 -6.14
N TYR A 579 17.92 -27.29 -5.27
CA TYR A 579 18.31 -27.76 -3.93
C TYR A 579 18.11 -26.65 -2.90
N GLY A 580 17.16 -26.82 -1.96
CA GLY A 580 16.94 -25.81 -0.93
C GLY A 580 15.56 -25.82 -0.30
N MET A 581 15.06 -24.63 0.05
CA MET A 581 13.86 -24.43 0.84
C MET A 581 12.71 -23.87 -0.01
N PRO A 582 11.57 -24.57 -0.15
CA PRO A 582 10.43 -24.09 -0.95
C PRO A 582 9.77 -22.82 -0.38
N LEU A 583 9.77 -22.64 0.95
CA LEU A 583 9.15 -21.52 1.66
C LEU A 583 10.17 -20.42 1.99
N THR A 584 10.32 -20.09 3.28
CA THR A 584 11.32 -19.19 3.85
C THR A 584 11.60 -19.65 5.28
N LEU A 585 12.76 -19.30 5.85
CA LEU A 585 12.95 -19.44 7.29
C LEU A 585 11.90 -18.61 8.04
N ILE A 586 11.40 -19.19 9.13
CA ILE A 586 10.47 -18.58 10.08
C ILE A 586 10.93 -18.99 11.48
N ASN A 587 10.58 -18.22 12.52
CA ASN A 587 10.98 -18.55 13.89
C ASN A 587 10.56 -19.95 14.33
N ASP A 588 9.42 -20.46 13.82
CA ASP A 588 8.91 -21.81 14.08
C ASP A 588 9.91 -22.92 13.68
N CYS A 589 10.94 -22.61 12.89
CA CYS A 589 12.01 -23.55 12.53
C CYS A 589 13.05 -23.76 13.65
N GLN A 590 13.22 -22.82 14.58
CA GLN A 590 14.11 -22.95 15.73
C GLN A 590 13.27 -23.18 17.01
N PRO A 591 13.44 -24.32 17.72
CA PRO A 591 12.73 -24.54 18.99
C PRO A 591 13.13 -23.49 20.02
N GLY A 592 12.17 -23.04 20.82
CA GLY A 592 12.36 -22.00 21.86
C GLY A 592 12.15 -20.56 21.39
N ARG A 593 12.22 -20.26 20.08
CA ARG A 593 11.84 -18.94 19.54
C ARG A 593 10.30 -18.80 19.49
N PRO A 594 9.75 -17.57 19.60
CA PRO A 594 8.32 -17.33 19.40
C PRO A 594 7.96 -17.54 17.92
N GLY A 595 7.11 -18.52 17.64
CA GLY A 595 6.74 -18.93 16.28
C GLY A 595 5.81 -17.94 15.57
N GLN A 596 6.14 -17.57 14.34
CA GLN A 596 5.46 -16.55 13.55
C GLN A 596 4.11 -17.03 13.00
N VAL A 597 4.04 -18.27 12.51
CA VAL A 597 2.78 -18.84 12.00
C VAL A 597 1.91 -19.36 13.16
N SER A 598 2.54 -19.99 14.14
CA SER A 598 1.87 -20.58 15.31
C SER A 598 1.42 -19.56 16.37
N GLY A 599 2.21 -18.53 16.65
CA GLY A 599 2.15 -17.71 17.86
C GLY A 599 0.94 -16.79 18.03
N VAL A 600 0.12 -16.59 16.98
CA VAL A 600 -1.17 -15.88 17.08
C VAL A 600 -2.34 -16.86 17.22
N VAL A 601 -2.25 -18.01 16.55
CA VAL A 601 -3.38 -18.94 16.40
C VAL A 601 -3.38 -20.02 17.49
N MET A 602 -2.23 -20.63 17.79
CA MET A 602 -2.13 -21.67 18.83
C MET A 602 -2.54 -21.19 20.23
N PRO A 603 -2.14 -20.01 20.74
CA PRO A 603 -2.57 -19.57 22.07
C PRO A 603 -4.09 -19.40 22.17
N THR A 604 -4.73 -19.00 21.07
CA THR A 604 -6.18 -18.82 20.96
C THR A 604 -6.91 -20.19 20.97
N LEU A 605 -6.44 -21.15 20.15
CA LEU A 605 -6.99 -22.51 20.10
C LEU A 605 -6.76 -23.28 21.42
N TRP A 606 -5.60 -23.09 22.04
CA TRP A 606 -5.26 -23.65 23.36
C TRP A 606 -6.10 -23.05 24.48
N HIS A 607 -6.46 -21.76 24.39
CA HIS A 607 -7.42 -21.14 25.30
C HIS A 607 -8.82 -21.73 25.15
N TYR A 608 -9.35 -21.88 23.94
CA TYR A 608 -10.64 -22.55 23.71
C TYR A 608 -10.61 -24.01 24.20
N THR A 609 -9.54 -24.75 23.92
CA THR A 609 -9.36 -26.14 24.40
C THR A 609 -9.42 -26.20 25.93
N ARG A 610 -8.74 -25.27 26.62
CA ARG A 610 -8.79 -25.16 28.09
C ARG A 610 -10.19 -24.85 28.63
N LEU A 611 -10.93 -23.95 27.98
CA LEU A 611 -12.31 -23.63 28.38
C LEU A 611 -13.24 -24.84 28.21
N MET A 612 -13.18 -25.52 27.07
CA MET A 612 -14.00 -26.70 26.81
C MET A 612 -13.63 -27.87 27.73
N ALA A 613 -12.33 -28.11 27.97
CA ALA A 613 -11.85 -29.10 28.93
C ALA A 613 -12.30 -28.77 30.36
N LEU A 614 -12.25 -27.51 30.79
CA LEU A 614 -12.76 -27.07 32.10
C LEU A 614 -14.27 -27.33 32.22
N GLY A 615 -15.05 -27.10 31.16
CA GLY A 615 -16.48 -27.44 31.13
C GLY A 615 -16.75 -28.94 31.32
N VAL A 616 -15.96 -29.82 30.69
CA VAL A 616 -16.04 -31.27 30.91
C VAL A 616 -15.61 -31.65 32.33
N LEU A 617 -14.55 -31.02 32.85
CA LEU A 617 -14.01 -31.25 34.19
C LEU A 617 -14.87 -30.68 35.33
N THR A 618 -15.83 -29.79 35.07
CA THR A 618 -16.85 -29.38 36.06
C THR A 618 -18.12 -30.23 35.95
N LEU A 619 -18.53 -30.63 34.73
CA LEU A 619 -19.65 -31.55 34.52
C LEU A 619 -19.42 -32.96 35.11
N GLY A 620 -18.17 -33.43 35.15
CA GLY A 620 -17.81 -34.71 35.78
C GLY A 620 -18.15 -34.76 37.28
N PRO A 621 -17.50 -33.92 38.11
CA PRO A 621 -17.79 -33.78 39.54
C PRO A 621 -19.24 -33.36 39.81
N GLY A 622 -19.79 -32.44 39.01
CA GLY A 622 -21.19 -32.04 39.09
C GLY A 622 -22.16 -33.21 38.92
N ARG A 623 -21.81 -34.19 38.07
CA ARG A 623 -22.57 -35.44 37.95
C ARG A 623 -22.33 -36.39 39.14
N THR A 624 -21.09 -36.60 39.59
CA THR A 624 -20.81 -37.56 40.68
C THR A 624 -21.39 -37.12 42.02
N CYS A 625 -21.46 -35.82 42.27
CA CYS A 625 -22.09 -35.23 43.46
C CYS A 625 -23.61 -35.02 43.30
N GLY A 626 -24.23 -35.49 42.23
CA GLY A 626 -25.68 -35.39 41.98
C GLY A 626 -26.19 -33.99 41.59
N LEU A 627 -25.33 -32.98 41.53
CA LEU A 627 -25.66 -31.58 41.28
C LEU A 627 -26.18 -31.30 39.85
N VAL A 628 -25.84 -32.15 38.87
CA VAL A 628 -26.23 -31.95 37.46
C VAL A 628 -26.69 -33.26 36.79
N PRO A 629 -27.95 -33.36 36.31
CA PRO A 629 -28.53 -34.59 35.76
C PRO A 629 -28.12 -34.90 34.29
N VAL A 630 -26.84 -34.71 33.93
CA VAL A 630 -26.32 -35.01 32.57
C VAL A 630 -25.94 -36.49 32.46
N PRO A 631 -26.41 -37.27 31.48
CA PRO A 631 -26.12 -38.71 31.39
C PRO A 631 -24.64 -39.02 31.09
N ARG A 632 -24.12 -40.16 31.60
CA ARG A 632 -22.70 -40.58 31.41
C ARG A 632 -22.25 -40.53 29.94
N ARG A 633 -23.13 -40.93 29.01
CA ARG A 633 -22.87 -40.90 27.55
C ARG A 633 -22.65 -39.47 27.02
N ALA A 634 -23.34 -38.47 27.54
CA ALA A 634 -23.17 -37.08 27.11
C ALA A 634 -21.87 -36.46 27.65
N VAL A 635 -21.48 -36.76 28.89
CA VAL A 635 -20.16 -36.32 29.42
C VAL A 635 -19.02 -36.97 28.63
N ALA A 636 -19.14 -38.26 28.30
CA ALA A 636 -18.16 -38.97 27.47
C ALA A 636 -18.11 -38.43 26.02
N ALA A 637 -19.26 -38.12 25.41
CA ALA A 637 -19.32 -37.50 24.09
C ALA A 637 -18.72 -36.09 24.07
N ALA A 638 -19.00 -35.27 25.10
CA ALA A 638 -18.39 -33.95 25.26
C ALA A 638 -16.87 -34.06 25.42
N ALA A 639 -16.37 -34.96 26.27
CA ALA A 639 -14.94 -35.26 26.40
C ALA A 639 -14.32 -35.68 25.06
N GLY A 640 -14.98 -36.57 24.31
CA GLY A 640 -14.57 -36.98 22.97
C GLY A 640 -14.49 -35.81 21.99
N LEU A 641 -15.47 -34.88 22.00
CA LEU A 641 -15.44 -33.67 21.17
C LEU A 641 -14.29 -32.73 21.55
N VAL A 642 -13.95 -32.58 22.84
CA VAL A 642 -12.77 -31.80 23.25
C VAL A 642 -11.47 -32.44 22.75
N VAL A 643 -11.36 -33.78 22.85
CA VAL A 643 -10.19 -34.52 22.36
C VAL A 643 -10.08 -34.44 20.83
N LEU A 644 -11.19 -34.58 20.09
CA LEU A 644 -11.23 -34.45 18.63
C LEU A 644 -10.90 -33.02 18.18
N PHE A 645 -11.45 -32.00 18.83
CA PHE A 645 -11.11 -30.59 18.56
C PHE A 645 -9.62 -30.34 18.80
N PHE A 646 -9.09 -30.76 19.96
CA PHE A 646 -7.67 -30.63 20.28
C PHE A 646 -6.78 -31.35 19.26
N ALA A 647 -7.04 -32.63 18.99
CA ALA A 647 -6.27 -33.42 18.03
C ALA A 647 -6.30 -32.81 16.63
N SER A 648 -7.46 -32.34 16.17
CA SER A 648 -7.63 -31.70 14.87
C SER A 648 -6.73 -30.47 14.72
N TRP A 649 -6.83 -29.48 15.61
CA TRP A 649 -6.04 -28.26 15.46
C TRP A 649 -4.56 -28.47 15.84
N TYR A 650 -4.26 -29.37 16.79
CA TYR A 650 -2.89 -29.68 17.16
C TYR A 650 -2.14 -30.41 16.04
N ALA A 651 -2.81 -31.27 15.25
CA ALA A 651 -2.21 -31.87 14.06
C ALA A 651 -1.80 -30.82 13.01
N SER A 652 -2.62 -29.78 12.81
CA SER A 652 -2.31 -28.68 11.89
C SER A 652 -1.20 -27.76 12.43
N PHE A 653 -1.34 -27.25 13.66
CA PHE A 653 -0.49 -26.17 14.17
C PHE A 653 0.65 -26.64 15.10
N GLY A 654 0.48 -27.72 15.85
CA GLY A 654 1.52 -28.26 16.75
C GLY A 654 2.76 -28.81 16.02
N PHE A 655 2.62 -29.10 14.72
CA PHE A 655 3.69 -29.65 13.88
C PHE A 655 4.20 -28.67 12.80
N VAL A 656 3.95 -27.36 12.90
CA VAL A 656 4.41 -26.32 11.94
C VAL A 656 5.89 -26.48 11.54
N ARG A 657 6.78 -26.73 12.51
CA ARG A 657 8.21 -26.98 12.25
C ARG A 657 8.44 -28.14 11.28
N ARG A 658 7.66 -29.21 11.38
CA ARG A 658 7.77 -30.39 10.49
C ARG A 658 7.14 -30.12 9.12
N TRP A 659 6.05 -29.36 9.05
CA TRP A 659 5.36 -29.05 7.79
C TRP A 659 6.06 -27.99 6.93
N ASN A 660 6.58 -26.92 7.54
CA ASN A 660 7.12 -25.77 6.83
C ASN A 660 8.66 -25.78 6.69
N CYS A 661 9.39 -26.29 7.69
CA CYS A 661 10.85 -26.19 7.74
C CYS A 661 11.51 -27.44 7.13
N ILE A 662 11.41 -27.56 5.81
CA ILE A 662 11.90 -28.70 5.03
C ILE A 662 13.00 -28.27 4.04
N LEU A 663 13.92 -29.20 3.76
CA LEU A 663 14.90 -29.08 2.69
C LEU A 663 14.52 -30.06 1.58
N MET A 664 14.55 -29.61 0.33
CA MET A 664 14.21 -30.39 -0.87
C MET A 664 15.37 -30.46 -1.85
N ARG A 665 15.47 -31.58 -2.59
CA ARG A 665 16.26 -31.70 -3.82
C ARG A 665 15.30 -32.13 -4.93
N ASN A 666 15.18 -31.31 -5.96
CA ASN A 666 14.14 -31.45 -6.98
C ASN A 666 12.76 -31.61 -6.33
N GLY A 667 11.93 -32.59 -6.72
CA GLY A 667 10.61 -32.81 -6.10
C GLY A 667 10.64 -33.46 -4.70
N ASP A 668 11.79 -33.98 -4.27
CA ASP A 668 11.90 -34.84 -3.09
C ASP A 668 12.33 -34.07 -1.83
N VAL A 669 11.73 -34.42 -0.69
CA VAL A 669 12.11 -33.87 0.62
C VAL A 669 13.30 -34.65 1.17
N VAL A 670 14.47 -34.01 1.22
CA VAL A 670 15.72 -34.62 1.70
C VAL A 670 15.94 -34.46 3.21
N GLU A 671 15.30 -33.47 3.86
CA GLU A 671 15.40 -33.30 5.31
C GLU A 671 14.12 -32.68 5.92
N GLN A 672 13.59 -33.30 6.98
CA GLN A 672 12.34 -32.88 7.64
C GLN A 672 12.29 -33.25 9.13
N PRO A 673 12.31 -32.28 10.07
CA PRO A 673 12.63 -30.87 9.84
C PRO A 673 14.11 -30.69 9.48
N MET A 674 14.43 -29.60 8.76
CA MET A 674 15.80 -29.26 8.35
C MET A 674 16.73 -28.93 9.54
N ASP A 675 18.02 -29.25 9.40
CA ASP A 675 19.09 -28.85 10.31
C ASP A 675 19.66 -27.48 9.88
N LEU A 676 19.36 -26.46 10.70
CA LEU A 676 19.75 -25.09 10.43
C LEU A 676 21.26 -24.86 10.56
N GLU A 677 21.97 -25.54 11.48
CA GLU A 677 23.44 -25.38 11.64
C GLU A 677 24.20 -25.94 10.41
N ARG A 678 23.62 -26.91 9.71
CA ARG A 678 24.26 -27.59 8.54
C ARG A 678 23.79 -27.09 7.19
N THR A 679 22.63 -26.43 7.11
CA THR A 679 22.05 -26.01 5.82
C THR A 679 22.97 -25.03 5.08
N ALA A 680 23.64 -24.10 5.78
CA ALA A 680 24.55 -23.14 5.18
C ALA A 680 25.67 -23.81 4.34
N GLY A 681 26.38 -24.79 4.94
CA GLY A 681 27.44 -25.53 4.27
C GLY A 681 26.93 -26.37 3.09
N ARG A 682 25.80 -27.06 3.25
CA ARG A 682 25.21 -27.87 2.16
C ARG A 682 24.77 -27.05 0.95
N LEU A 683 24.23 -25.85 1.15
CA LEU A 683 23.90 -24.94 0.04
C LEU A 683 25.15 -24.52 -0.73
N LEU A 684 26.27 -24.29 -0.04
CA LEU A 684 27.55 -23.98 -0.65
C LEU A 684 28.16 -25.18 -1.39
N GLU A 685 28.18 -26.36 -0.78
CA GLU A 685 28.61 -27.62 -1.40
C GLU A 685 27.87 -27.88 -2.72
N GLU A 686 26.54 -27.72 -2.72
CA GLU A 686 25.70 -27.89 -3.91
C GLU A 686 25.92 -26.80 -4.96
N ALA A 687 26.21 -25.55 -4.56
CA ALA A 687 26.53 -24.47 -5.49
C ALA A 687 27.89 -24.68 -6.19
N VAL A 688 28.93 -25.02 -5.42
CA VAL A 688 30.25 -25.36 -5.97
C VAL A 688 30.15 -26.58 -6.88
N ALA A 689 29.48 -27.65 -6.42
CA ALA A 689 29.29 -28.86 -7.23
C ALA A 689 28.40 -28.62 -8.47
N TYR A 690 27.49 -27.64 -8.46
CA TYR A 690 26.76 -27.23 -9.66
C TYR A 690 27.67 -26.50 -10.67
N ILE A 691 28.60 -25.66 -10.21
CA ILE A 691 29.60 -25.01 -11.08
C ILE A 691 30.54 -26.07 -11.69
N GLU A 692 31.11 -26.96 -10.87
CA GLU A 692 31.99 -28.06 -11.30
C GLU A 692 31.32 -28.96 -12.35
N ARG A 693 30.03 -29.27 -12.20
CA ARG A 693 29.25 -30.07 -13.17
C ARG A 693 28.93 -29.34 -14.48
N ASN A 694 29.04 -28.01 -14.53
CA ASN A 694 28.59 -27.21 -15.68
C ASN A 694 29.68 -26.39 -16.38
N GLN A 695 30.94 -26.45 -15.91
CA GLN A 695 32.08 -25.67 -16.44
C GLN A 695 32.28 -25.68 -17.98
N HIS A 696 31.78 -26.68 -18.70
CA HIS A 696 31.92 -26.79 -20.16
C HIS A 696 30.72 -26.29 -20.97
N ARG A 697 29.67 -25.74 -20.33
CA ARG A 697 28.45 -25.22 -21.01
C ARG A 697 27.92 -23.94 -20.35
N PRO A 698 27.17 -23.08 -21.07
CA PRO A 698 26.52 -21.93 -20.44
C PRO A 698 25.55 -22.40 -19.34
N PHE A 699 25.58 -21.71 -18.20
CA PHE A 699 24.70 -22.00 -17.07
C PHE A 699 24.18 -20.75 -16.38
N LEU A 700 23.01 -20.88 -15.76
CA LEU A 700 22.39 -19.93 -14.85
C LEU A 700 22.37 -20.59 -13.47
N LEU A 701 23.13 -20.04 -12.51
CA LEU A 701 23.09 -20.46 -11.12
C LEU A 701 22.48 -19.35 -10.26
N PHE A 702 21.23 -19.54 -9.82
CA PHE A 702 20.56 -18.65 -8.88
C PHE A 702 20.77 -19.17 -7.45
N VAL A 703 21.84 -18.71 -6.80
CA VAL A 703 22.03 -18.91 -5.35
C VAL A 703 21.17 -17.88 -4.61
N SER A 704 20.20 -18.35 -3.84
CA SER A 704 19.34 -17.52 -3.00
C SER A 704 19.42 -18.01 -1.56
N LEU A 705 20.43 -17.56 -0.82
CA LEU A 705 20.71 -18.03 0.53
C LEU A 705 19.51 -17.81 1.48
N LEU A 706 19.47 -18.59 2.57
CA LEU A 706 18.51 -18.37 3.65
C LEU A 706 18.93 -17.18 4.53
N HIS A 707 20.22 -16.84 4.48
CA HIS A 707 20.86 -15.68 5.09
C HIS A 707 20.30 -14.38 4.48
N VAL A 708 20.03 -13.32 5.24
CA VAL A 708 20.13 -13.14 6.70
C VAL A 708 18.74 -13.14 7.36
N HIS A 709 17.92 -14.15 7.07
CA HIS A 709 16.56 -14.23 7.59
C HIS A 709 16.51 -14.82 9.01
N LEU A 710 15.58 -14.32 9.84
CA LEU A 710 15.23 -14.93 11.12
C LEU A 710 14.86 -16.41 10.94
N PRO A 711 15.30 -17.32 11.83
CA PRO A 711 15.73 -17.05 13.21
C PRO A 711 17.24 -16.81 13.46
N LEU A 712 18.05 -16.61 12.42
CA LEU A 712 19.50 -16.34 12.50
C LEU A 712 20.29 -17.46 13.21
N VAL A 713 20.44 -18.60 12.55
CA VAL A 713 21.22 -19.75 13.04
C VAL A 713 22.45 -19.94 12.16
N THR A 714 23.62 -19.67 12.73
CA THR A 714 24.93 -19.74 12.07
C THR A 714 25.69 -21.00 12.46
N ALA A 715 26.66 -21.43 11.65
CA ALA A 715 27.58 -22.48 12.06
C ALA A 715 28.45 -22.03 13.25
N ARG A 716 28.80 -22.99 14.12
CA ARG A 716 29.55 -22.78 15.38
C ARG A 716 30.89 -22.05 15.22
N ARG A 717 31.48 -22.08 14.01
CA ARG A 717 32.73 -21.38 13.68
C ARG A 717 32.59 -19.86 13.52
N PHE A 718 31.36 -19.34 13.33
CA PHE A 718 31.06 -17.91 13.26
C PHE A 718 30.34 -17.40 14.51
N ARG A 719 29.49 -18.23 15.12
CA ARG A 719 28.68 -17.87 16.29
C ARG A 719 29.48 -17.23 17.42
N GLY A 720 29.11 -16.00 17.79
CA GLY A 720 29.71 -15.22 18.87
C GLY A 720 31.05 -14.56 18.51
N LYS A 721 31.39 -14.42 17.22
CA LYS A 721 32.64 -13.78 16.79
C LYS A 721 32.44 -12.37 16.26
N SER A 722 31.29 -12.07 15.65
CA SER A 722 31.04 -10.74 15.12
C SER A 722 30.78 -9.73 16.22
N GLN A 723 31.32 -8.52 16.04
CA GLN A 723 31.02 -7.38 16.90
C GLN A 723 29.53 -6.93 16.81
N HIS A 724 28.79 -7.46 15.83
CA HIS A 724 27.35 -7.21 15.62
C HIS A 724 26.47 -8.41 16.06
N GLY A 725 27.00 -9.29 16.93
CA GLY A 725 26.26 -10.41 17.53
C GLY A 725 25.73 -11.42 16.49
N LEU A 726 24.64 -12.11 16.82
CA LEU A 726 24.06 -13.17 15.96
C LEU A 726 23.66 -12.70 14.56
N TYR A 727 23.34 -11.41 14.38
CA TYR A 727 23.12 -10.86 13.04
C TYR A 727 24.44 -10.72 12.27
N GLY A 728 25.46 -10.15 12.93
CA GLY A 728 26.81 -10.02 12.39
C GLY A 728 27.43 -11.36 12.00
N ASP A 729 27.35 -12.37 12.87
CA ASP A 729 27.81 -13.74 12.60
C ASP A 729 27.16 -14.29 11.31
N HIS A 730 25.91 -13.90 11.05
CA HIS A 730 25.12 -14.36 9.90
C HIS A 730 25.42 -13.59 8.61
N VAL A 731 25.92 -12.36 8.72
CA VAL A 731 26.49 -11.59 7.61
C VAL A 731 27.89 -12.11 7.28
N GLU A 732 28.73 -12.37 8.28
CA GLU A 732 30.10 -12.88 8.10
C GLU A 732 30.11 -14.31 7.55
N GLU A 733 29.18 -15.18 7.98
CA GLU A 733 28.98 -16.49 7.34
C GLU A 733 28.49 -16.37 5.89
N MET A 734 27.62 -15.39 5.60
CA MET A 734 27.13 -15.14 4.24
C MET A 734 28.24 -14.63 3.32
N ASP A 735 29.07 -13.70 3.79
CA ASP A 735 30.22 -13.15 3.06
C ASP A 735 31.27 -14.24 2.76
N TRP A 736 31.58 -15.09 3.76
CA TRP A 736 32.45 -16.25 3.59
C TRP A 736 31.91 -17.29 2.58
N ILE A 737 30.59 -17.45 2.45
CA ILE A 737 29.98 -18.31 1.41
C ILE A 737 30.27 -17.76 0.00
N VAL A 738 30.52 -16.46 -0.17
CA VAL A 738 30.72 -15.83 -1.49
C VAL A 738 32.18 -15.96 -1.98
N VAL A 739 33.21 -15.64 -1.18
CA VAL A 739 34.64 -15.70 -1.60
C VAL A 739 35.59 -16.01 -0.43
N LEU A 740 36.79 -16.51 -0.75
CA LEU A 740 38.02 -16.23 0.00
C LEU A 740 39.21 -16.07 -0.98
N ARG A 741 40.12 -15.14 -0.71
CA ARG A 741 41.26 -14.78 -1.59
C ARG A 741 42.50 -15.63 -1.32
N MET A 742 43.11 -16.23 -2.35
CA MET A 742 44.53 -16.59 -2.32
C MET A 742 45.39 -15.31 -2.39
N SER A 743 46.06 -14.95 -1.30
CA SER A 743 47.10 -13.92 -1.32
C SER A 743 48.39 -14.51 -1.90
N SER A 744 48.96 -13.85 -2.90
CA SER A 744 50.11 -14.31 -3.68
C SER A 744 51.44 -14.10 -2.94
N TRP A 745 51.56 -14.68 -1.75
CA TRP A 745 52.69 -14.48 -0.82
C TRP A 745 53.60 -15.70 -0.62
N PHE A 746 53.35 -16.81 -1.32
CA PHE A 746 54.24 -17.99 -1.33
C PHE A 746 54.90 -18.18 -2.71
N ALA A 747 55.72 -17.19 -3.10
CA ALA A 747 56.53 -17.22 -4.32
C ALA A 747 57.92 -16.60 -4.12
N ILE A 748 58.76 -17.28 -3.33
CA ILE A 748 60.24 -17.30 -3.42
C ILE A 748 61.03 -16.06 -2.89
N SER A 749 61.86 -16.36 -1.89
CA SER A 749 63.19 -15.80 -1.55
C SER A 749 63.39 -14.60 -0.60
N THR A 750 64.30 -14.84 0.35
CA THR A 750 65.19 -13.92 1.12
C THR A 750 64.66 -13.04 2.27
N PHE A 751 65.43 -13.09 3.37
CA PHE A 751 65.47 -12.20 4.56
C PHE A 751 64.33 -12.34 5.61
N PRO A 752 64.60 -12.01 6.90
CA PRO A 752 64.54 -13.06 7.92
C PRO A 752 63.42 -12.91 8.97
N ALA A 753 63.40 -13.88 9.90
CA ALA A 753 62.40 -14.09 10.93
C ALA A 753 62.03 -12.85 11.76
N VAL A 754 60.72 -12.66 11.90
CA VAL A 754 60.07 -11.95 13.02
C VAL A 754 59.22 -12.99 13.75
N ASP A 755 59.47 -13.22 15.05
CA ASP A 755 58.73 -14.21 15.85
C ASP A 755 57.33 -13.67 16.16
N VAL A 756 56.28 -14.35 15.66
CA VAL A 756 54.88 -14.02 15.92
C VAL A 756 54.16 -15.25 16.47
N ARG A 757 54.39 -15.53 17.75
CA ARG A 757 53.58 -16.49 18.53
C ARG A 757 52.23 -15.85 18.81
N GLY A 758 51.20 -16.27 18.07
CA GLY A 758 49.81 -15.88 18.29
C GLY A 758 48.94 -17.13 18.50
N PRO A 759 48.06 -17.17 19.52
CA PRO A 759 47.35 -18.38 19.95
C PRO A 759 46.14 -18.70 19.07
N VAL A 760 46.34 -18.81 17.75
CA VAL A 760 45.27 -19.02 16.75
C VAL A 760 45.44 -20.34 15.98
N LEU A 761 46.60 -21.01 16.11
CA LEU A 761 46.91 -22.25 15.39
C LEU A 761 46.72 -23.52 16.25
N ASP A 762 46.97 -23.43 17.57
CA ASP A 762 47.00 -24.61 18.46
C ASP A 762 45.60 -25.20 18.74
N ASP A 763 44.57 -24.35 18.88
CA ASP A 763 43.17 -24.78 19.07
C ASP A 763 42.61 -25.57 17.87
N ALA A 764 43.20 -25.41 16.68
CA ALA A 764 42.83 -26.21 15.50
C ALA A 764 43.41 -27.63 15.54
N ILE A 765 44.41 -27.87 16.39
CA ILE A 765 45.13 -29.15 16.51
C ILE A 765 44.64 -29.93 17.75
N ALA A 766 44.32 -29.24 18.85
CA ALA A 766 43.85 -29.84 20.10
C ALA A 766 42.52 -30.64 19.99
N GLY A 767 41.75 -30.44 18.92
CA GLY A 767 40.46 -31.11 18.70
C GLY A 767 40.51 -32.55 18.16
N PHE A 768 41.67 -33.05 17.72
CA PHE A 768 41.80 -34.37 17.06
C PHE A 768 42.64 -35.36 17.88
N ALA A 769 42.23 -35.59 19.13
CA ALA A 769 42.82 -36.58 20.04
C ALA A 769 41.89 -37.80 20.26
N ASP A 770 41.32 -38.36 19.18
CA ASP A 770 40.72 -39.71 19.21
C ASP A 770 41.01 -40.47 17.90
N GLY A 771 41.21 -41.79 18.01
CA GLY A 771 42.01 -42.57 17.06
C GLY A 771 41.27 -43.03 15.81
N SER A 772 41.25 -42.21 14.75
CA SER A 772 40.90 -42.71 13.41
C SER A 772 41.64 -42.01 12.26
N ALA A 773 42.01 -42.81 11.25
CA ALA A 773 42.86 -42.53 10.09
C ALA A 773 43.05 -41.06 9.64
N VAL A 774 44.32 -40.62 9.59
CA VAL A 774 44.74 -39.34 8.99
C VAL A 774 44.16 -39.20 7.57
N PRO A 775 43.32 -38.20 7.30
CA PRO A 775 42.79 -37.98 5.96
C PRO A 775 43.85 -37.34 5.06
N SER A 776 44.00 -37.85 3.84
CA SER A 776 44.93 -37.31 2.84
C SER A 776 44.63 -35.85 2.49
N ALA A 777 45.66 -35.10 2.07
CA ALA A 777 45.63 -33.65 1.89
C ALA A 777 44.45 -33.10 1.04
N GLY A 778 43.92 -33.89 0.10
CA GLY A 778 42.71 -33.52 -0.65
C GLY A 778 41.48 -33.23 0.21
N ARG A 779 41.39 -33.77 1.44
CA ARG A 779 40.31 -33.43 2.39
C ARG A 779 40.54 -32.14 3.17
N LEU A 780 41.79 -31.65 3.30
CA LEU A 780 42.05 -30.31 3.85
C LEU A 780 41.61 -29.22 2.86
N CYS A 781 41.85 -29.41 1.56
CA CYS A 781 41.36 -28.52 0.50
C CYS A 781 39.82 -28.50 0.37
N ALA A 782 39.10 -29.44 0.97
CA ALA A 782 37.63 -29.47 0.94
C ALA A 782 36.97 -28.52 1.97
N ILE A 783 37.73 -28.00 2.93
CA ILE A 783 37.20 -27.24 4.09
C ILE A 783 36.95 -25.74 3.76
N ALA A 784 37.52 -25.25 2.66
CA ALA A 784 37.34 -23.89 2.15
C ALA A 784 37.09 -23.92 0.64
N ARG A 785 35.81 -23.98 0.26
CA ARG A 785 35.31 -24.01 -1.13
C ARG A 785 34.25 -22.93 -1.28
N GLU A 786 34.60 -21.73 -1.75
CA GLU A 786 33.68 -20.60 -1.91
C GLU A 786 33.16 -20.45 -3.36
N ILE A 787 32.02 -19.76 -3.56
CA ILE A 787 31.35 -19.69 -4.87
C ILE A 787 32.21 -19.01 -5.94
N LEU A 788 32.77 -17.83 -5.67
CA LEU A 788 33.61 -17.15 -6.66
C LEU A 788 34.96 -17.85 -6.84
N ARG A 789 35.49 -18.47 -5.79
CA ARG A 789 36.70 -19.29 -5.89
C ARG A 789 36.51 -20.45 -6.87
N ALA A 790 35.36 -21.15 -6.81
CA ALA A 790 35.03 -22.21 -7.78
C ALA A 790 34.95 -21.69 -9.23
N ILE A 791 34.44 -20.46 -9.45
CA ILE A 791 34.43 -19.81 -10.77
C ILE A 791 35.87 -19.54 -11.27
N GLU A 792 36.81 -19.20 -10.40
CA GLU A 792 38.20 -18.93 -10.78
C GLU A 792 39.02 -20.20 -10.98
N GLU A 793 38.91 -21.18 -10.08
CA GLU A 793 39.62 -22.47 -10.17
C GLU A 793 39.20 -23.28 -11.43
N ASN A 794 37.96 -23.13 -11.90
CA ASN A 794 37.48 -23.74 -13.15
C ASN A 794 37.70 -22.84 -14.39
N GLY A 795 38.45 -21.74 -14.27
CA GLY A 795 38.80 -20.85 -15.41
C GLY A 795 37.64 -20.02 -15.98
N LEU A 796 36.51 -19.94 -15.29
CA LEU A 796 35.27 -19.30 -15.76
C LEU A 796 35.27 -17.78 -15.55
N ARG A 797 36.21 -17.22 -14.79
CA ARG A 797 36.32 -15.81 -14.36
C ARG A 797 35.83 -14.79 -15.40
N ASN A 798 36.35 -14.80 -16.63
CA ASN A 798 36.04 -13.79 -17.66
C ASN A 798 34.75 -14.10 -18.46
N ARG A 799 34.11 -15.25 -18.23
CA ARG A 799 32.91 -15.74 -18.93
C ARG A 799 31.65 -15.78 -18.06
N THR A 800 31.72 -15.32 -16.81
CA THR A 800 30.61 -15.33 -15.87
C THR A 800 30.26 -13.91 -15.43
N LEU A 801 29.03 -13.48 -15.70
CA LEU A 801 28.41 -12.36 -14.99
C LEU A 801 27.93 -12.84 -13.61
N VAL A 802 28.44 -12.22 -12.56
CA VAL A 802 27.96 -12.38 -11.19
C VAL A 802 27.10 -11.17 -10.82
N TYR A 803 25.94 -11.40 -10.22
CA TYR A 803 25.07 -10.36 -9.64
C TYR A 803 24.75 -10.69 -8.18
N PHE A 804 24.87 -9.71 -7.30
CA PHE A 804 24.60 -9.83 -5.85
C PHE A 804 23.59 -8.75 -5.40
N THR A 805 22.59 -9.17 -4.62
CA THR A 805 21.51 -8.30 -4.11
C THR A 805 20.79 -8.90 -2.89
N SER A 806 19.80 -8.18 -2.35
CA SER A 806 18.82 -8.66 -1.36
C SER A 806 17.40 -8.62 -1.94
N ASP A 807 16.48 -9.47 -1.47
CA ASP A 807 15.09 -9.47 -1.94
C ASP A 807 14.26 -8.28 -1.41
N HIS A 808 14.67 -7.66 -0.30
CA HIS A 808 14.16 -6.40 0.23
C HIS A 808 15.15 -5.81 1.27
N GLY A 809 14.84 -4.65 1.85
CA GLY A 809 15.65 -4.04 2.92
C GLY A 809 15.60 -4.77 4.28
N GLY A 810 16.49 -4.40 5.20
CA GLY A 810 16.70 -4.97 6.53
C GLY A 810 15.49 -4.88 7.48
N CYS A 811 15.48 -5.73 8.50
CA CYS A 811 14.29 -6.03 9.32
C CYS A 811 14.34 -5.43 10.74
N PHE A 812 14.59 -4.11 10.86
CA PHE A 812 14.76 -3.40 12.15
C PHE A 812 13.77 -3.78 13.27
N GLU A 813 12.51 -4.10 12.95
CA GLU A 813 11.44 -4.38 13.92
C GLU A 813 11.61 -5.70 14.71
N SER A 814 12.61 -6.54 14.39
CA SER A 814 12.89 -7.76 15.17
C SER A 814 13.96 -7.54 16.24
N THR A 815 13.55 -7.59 17.50
CA THR A 815 14.39 -7.56 18.71
C THR A 815 14.14 -8.80 19.57
N ASP A 816 15.10 -9.14 20.44
CA ASP A 816 14.89 -10.03 21.57
C ASP A 816 15.45 -9.42 22.87
N SER A 817 15.73 -10.25 23.89
CA SER A 817 16.25 -9.81 25.18
C SER A 817 17.70 -9.31 25.16
N GLU A 818 18.46 -9.57 24.08
CA GLU A 818 19.88 -9.21 23.97
C GLU A 818 20.10 -8.03 23.00
N GLY A 819 19.16 -7.76 22.09
CA GLY A 819 19.16 -6.53 21.29
C GLY A 819 18.37 -6.58 19.99
N GLN A 820 18.83 -5.82 19.00
CA GLN A 820 18.31 -5.86 17.63
C GLN A 820 18.84 -7.11 16.91
N LEU A 821 17.93 -7.95 16.43
CA LEU A 821 18.25 -9.11 15.57
C LEU A 821 18.21 -8.75 14.08
N GLY A 822 17.45 -7.72 13.71
CA GLY A 822 17.22 -7.38 12.30
C GLY A 822 18.39 -6.64 11.64
N GLY A 823 18.54 -6.80 10.32
CA GLY A 823 19.61 -6.15 9.57
C GLY A 823 19.53 -4.63 9.47
N TRP A 824 20.72 -4.01 9.38
CA TRP A 824 20.94 -2.56 9.29
C TRP A 824 20.86 -2.06 7.84
N ASN A 825 20.14 -0.95 7.63
CA ASN A 825 19.94 -0.34 6.31
C ASN A 825 20.90 0.83 6.03
N GLY A 826 22.03 0.90 6.72
CA GLY A 826 22.91 2.07 6.64
C GLY A 826 22.24 3.29 7.23
N VAL A 827 22.36 4.40 6.50
CA VAL A 827 21.62 5.65 6.76
C VAL A 827 20.12 5.57 6.39
N TYR A 828 19.72 4.60 5.57
CA TYR A 828 18.39 4.61 4.94
C TYR A 828 17.27 4.24 5.92
N ARG A 829 16.34 5.16 6.14
CA ARG A 829 15.18 4.99 7.02
C ARG A 829 14.25 3.85 6.58
N GLY A 830 13.59 3.20 7.54
CA GLY A 830 12.55 2.20 7.31
C GLY A 830 13.08 0.78 7.17
N SER A 831 12.18 -0.19 7.02
CA SER A 831 12.51 -1.62 7.08
C SER A 831 11.70 -2.47 6.09
N LYS A 832 12.07 -3.76 6.00
CA LYS A 832 11.19 -4.85 5.54
C LYS A 832 9.73 -4.57 5.93
N GLY A 833 8.82 -4.76 4.97
CA GLY A 833 7.40 -4.45 5.10
C GLY A 833 6.99 -3.06 4.61
N MET A 834 7.89 -2.06 4.66
CA MET A 834 7.59 -0.64 4.40
C MET A 834 7.91 -0.21 2.95
N GLY A 835 6.95 -0.30 2.04
CA GLY A 835 7.14 0.02 0.61
C GLY A 835 7.30 1.51 0.25
N GLY A 836 7.41 2.41 1.23
CA GLY A 836 7.49 3.86 1.03
C GLY A 836 8.73 4.55 1.62
N TRP A 837 9.73 3.78 2.08
CA TRP A 837 10.97 4.29 2.70
C TRP A 837 12.18 3.55 2.09
N GLU A 838 13.34 4.21 1.92
CA GLU A 838 14.48 3.56 1.24
C GLU A 838 14.92 2.27 1.94
N GLY A 839 15.00 2.21 3.28
CA GLY A 839 15.36 0.99 4.02
C GLY A 839 14.34 -0.17 3.94
N GLY A 840 13.21 0.01 3.26
CA GLY A 840 12.32 -1.09 2.87
C GLY A 840 12.56 -1.63 1.47
N ILE A 841 13.10 -0.82 0.55
CA ILE A 841 13.13 -1.10 -0.90
C ILE A 841 14.51 -0.97 -1.55
N ARG A 842 15.39 -0.08 -1.06
CA ARG A 842 16.78 0.02 -1.50
C ARG A 842 17.56 -1.16 -0.96
N VAL A 843 18.33 -1.79 -1.84
CA VAL A 843 19.10 -2.99 -1.58
C VAL A 843 20.49 -2.88 -2.22
N PRO A 844 21.48 -3.67 -1.80
CA PRO A 844 22.73 -3.79 -2.53
C PRO A 844 22.47 -4.21 -3.98
N GLY A 845 23.24 -3.67 -4.92
CA GLY A 845 23.30 -4.14 -6.30
C GLY A 845 24.74 -4.11 -6.77
N ILE A 846 25.34 -5.28 -6.97
CA ILE A 846 26.74 -5.40 -7.40
C ILE A 846 26.80 -6.36 -8.59
N LEU A 847 27.50 -5.99 -9.66
CA LEU A 847 27.66 -6.78 -10.87
C LEU A 847 29.13 -6.89 -11.28
N ARG A 848 29.69 -8.11 -11.31
CA ARG A 848 31.08 -8.37 -11.72
C ARG A 848 31.10 -9.22 -12.98
N TRP A 849 31.79 -8.73 -14.02
CA TRP A 849 32.11 -9.51 -15.22
C TRP A 849 33.46 -9.05 -15.79
N PRO A 850 34.58 -9.68 -15.37
CA PRO A 850 35.92 -9.26 -15.75
C PRO A 850 36.13 -9.31 -17.27
N GLY A 851 36.63 -8.20 -17.82
CA GLY A 851 36.88 -8.04 -19.26
C GLY A 851 35.66 -7.56 -20.08
N VAL A 852 34.47 -7.44 -19.47
CA VAL A 852 33.26 -6.90 -20.12
C VAL A 852 32.74 -5.65 -19.40
N LEU A 853 32.80 -5.64 -18.06
CA LEU A 853 32.43 -4.49 -17.24
C LEU A 853 33.67 -3.81 -16.67
N SER A 854 33.64 -2.47 -16.58
CA SER A 854 34.70 -1.69 -15.94
C SER A 854 34.71 -1.93 -14.43
N ALA A 855 35.83 -2.44 -13.91
CA ALA A 855 36.05 -2.61 -12.48
C ALA A 855 36.02 -1.27 -11.73
N GLY A 856 35.57 -1.28 -10.47
CA GLY A 856 35.45 -0.12 -9.60
C GLY A 856 34.37 0.89 -10.02
N ARG A 857 33.57 0.62 -11.06
CA ARG A 857 32.58 1.58 -11.57
C ARG A 857 31.42 1.73 -10.60
N VAL A 858 31.04 2.97 -10.30
CA VAL A 858 29.84 3.28 -9.53
C VAL A 858 28.76 3.78 -10.49
N ILE A 859 27.51 3.38 -10.26
CA ILE A 859 26.34 3.86 -11.00
C ILE A 859 25.28 4.31 -10.00
N ASP A 860 24.98 5.61 -10.03
CA ASP A 860 23.99 6.26 -9.15
C ASP A 860 22.61 6.39 -9.81
N GLU A 861 22.42 5.86 -11.02
CA GLU A 861 21.14 5.80 -11.71
C GLU A 861 20.13 4.85 -11.03
N PRO A 862 18.82 5.18 -11.03
CA PRO A 862 17.78 4.34 -10.44
C PRO A 862 17.58 3.05 -11.25
N THR A 863 17.71 1.91 -10.57
CA THR A 863 17.59 0.58 -11.16
C THR A 863 16.74 -0.34 -10.26
N SER A 864 16.12 -1.36 -10.84
CA SER A 864 15.23 -2.29 -10.13
C SER A 864 15.68 -3.74 -10.22
N LEU A 865 15.29 -4.56 -9.24
CA LEU A 865 15.38 -6.03 -9.35
C LEU A 865 14.66 -6.58 -10.58
N MET A 866 13.61 -5.90 -11.06
CA MET A 866 12.90 -6.29 -12.29
C MET A 866 13.78 -6.18 -13.55
N ASP A 867 14.85 -5.40 -13.50
CA ASP A 867 15.73 -5.13 -14.65
C ASP A 867 16.66 -6.29 -14.96
N VAL A 868 16.87 -7.19 -14.00
CA VAL A 868 17.67 -8.41 -14.21
C VAL A 868 16.97 -9.35 -15.21
N PHE A 869 15.63 -9.37 -15.25
CA PHE A 869 14.87 -10.16 -16.23
C PHE A 869 15.23 -9.81 -17.69
N PRO A 870 15.01 -8.57 -18.19
CA PRO A 870 15.40 -8.23 -19.56
C PRO A 870 16.91 -8.29 -19.78
N THR A 871 17.73 -7.87 -18.81
CA THR A 871 19.21 -7.90 -18.91
C THR A 871 19.73 -9.32 -19.17
N VAL A 872 19.28 -10.30 -18.39
CA VAL A 872 19.76 -11.70 -18.50
C VAL A 872 19.15 -12.38 -19.74
N VAL A 873 17.90 -12.06 -20.09
CA VAL A 873 17.28 -12.52 -21.34
C VAL A 873 18.04 -12.01 -22.58
N GLU A 874 18.44 -10.74 -22.60
CA GLU A 874 19.23 -10.15 -23.69
C GLU A 874 20.62 -10.79 -23.79
N LEU A 875 21.31 -11.02 -22.67
CA LEU A 875 22.61 -11.72 -22.65
C LEU A 875 22.55 -13.15 -23.20
N ALA A 876 21.43 -13.84 -23.02
CA ALA A 876 21.21 -15.17 -23.58
C ALA A 876 20.76 -15.16 -25.06
N GLY A 877 20.75 -13.99 -25.71
CA GLY A 877 20.21 -13.78 -27.06
C GLY A 877 18.70 -14.03 -27.15
N GLY A 878 18.01 -14.05 -26.00
CA GLY A 878 16.57 -14.26 -25.88
C GLY A 878 15.76 -13.04 -26.31
N GLN A 879 14.43 -13.19 -26.26
CA GLN A 879 13.48 -12.09 -26.46
C GLN A 879 12.56 -12.03 -25.25
N VAL A 880 12.29 -10.82 -24.75
CA VAL A 880 11.31 -10.63 -23.67
C VAL A 880 9.88 -10.82 -24.21
N PRO A 881 8.94 -11.33 -23.40
CA PRO A 881 7.56 -11.54 -23.84
C PRO A 881 6.91 -10.25 -24.38
N GLN A 882 6.27 -10.34 -25.55
CA GLN A 882 5.57 -9.22 -26.20
C GLN A 882 4.04 -9.26 -25.98
N ASP A 883 3.54 -10.34 -25.39
CA ASP A 883 2.11 -10.55 -25.08
C ASP A 883 1.64 -9.79 -23.82
N ARG A 884 2.58 -9.21 -23.07
CA ARG A 884 2.35 -8.57 -21.76
C ARG A 884 3.34 -7.44 -21.53
N VAL A 885 2.95 -6.47 -20.69
CA VAL A 885 3.85 -5.43 -20.21
C VAL A 885 4.97 -6.05 -19.36
N ILE A 886 6.22 -5.71 -19.67
CA ILE A 886 7.39 -5.89 -18.81
C ILE A 886 7.72 -4.51 -18.20
N ASP A 887 7.85 -4.43 -16.88
CA ASP A 887 8.14 -3.17 -16.17
C ASP A 887 9.65 -2.90 -16.11
N GLY A 888 10.45 -3.97 -15.96
CA GLY A 888 11.90 -3.91 -15.95
C GLY A 888 12.50 -3.48 -17.30
N ARG A 889 13.69 -2.89 -17.26
CA ARG A 889 14.45 -2.42 -18.43
C ARG A 889 15.84 -3.04 -18.45
N SER A 890 16.43 -3.26 -19.63
CA SER A 890 17.77 -3.83 -19.71
C SER A 890 18.81 -2.87 -19.14
N LEU A 891 19.69 -3.39 -18.29
CA LEU A 891 20.83 -2.67 -17.72
C LEU A 891 22.04 -2.71 -18.64
N LEU A 892 22.11 -3.55 -19.68
CA LEU A 892 23.34 -3.73 -20.46
C LEU A 892 23.91 -2.43 -21.03
N PRO A 893 23.12 -1.54 -21.67
CA PRO A 893 23.66 -0.27 -22.18
C PRO A 893 24.24 0.60 -21.07
N LEU A 894 23.61 0.61 -19.89
CA LEU A 894 24.03 1.40 -18.73
C LEU A 894 25.31 0.83 -18.08
N LEU A 895 25.36 -0.49 -17.88
CA LEU A 895 26.49 -1.23 -17.31
C LEU A 895 27.75 -1.18 -18.19
N GLN A 896 27.58 -1.25 -19.51
CA GLN A 896 28.66 -1.12 -20.50
C GLN A 896 29.05 0.35 -20.75
N GLY A 897 28.20 1.31 -20.40
CA GLY A 897 28.47 2.75 -20.61
C GLY A 897 28.09 3.26 -22.01
N ALA A 898 27.31 2.50 -22.77
CA ALA A 898 26.67 2.96 -24.01
C ALA A 898 25.51 3.96 -23.75
N THR A 899 25.03 4.04 -22.51
CA THR A 899 24.24 5.16 -21.98
C THR A 899 24.74 5.53 -20.59
N GLU A 900 24.69 6.81 -20.25
CA GLU A 900 24.94 7.30 -18.89
C GLU A 900 23.69 7.22 -18.01
N ARG A 901 22.49 7.31 -18.62
CA ARG A 901 21.20 7.26 -17.90
C ARG A 901 20.47 5.93 -18.07
N SER A 902 19.76 5.55 -17.01
CA SER A 902 18.79 4.47 -17.00
C SER A 902 17.60 4.76 -17.92
N ALA A 903 16.95 3.71 -18.41
CA ALA A 903 15.67 3.85 -19.10
C ALA A 903 14.53 4.31 -18.15
N HIS A 904 14.74 4.19 -16.83
CA HIS A 904 13.77 4.46 -15.76
C HIS A 904 13.62 5.93 -15.42
N GLU A 905 12.73 6.57 -16.17
CA GLU A 905 12.20 7.90 -15.79
C GLU A 905 11.27 7.79 -14.57
N PHE A 906 10.47 6.72 -14.48
CA PHE A 906 9.55 6.47 -13.38
C PHE A 906 9.72 5.05 -12.84
N LEU A 907 9.83 4.91 -11.52
CA LEU A 907 9.76 3.64 -10.80
C LEU A 907 8.67 3.71 -9.73
N PHE A 908 7.84 2.68 -9.67
CA PHE A 908 6.72 2.59 -8.74
C PHE A 908 7.06 1.67 -7.56
N HIS A 909 6.65 2.05 -6.35
CA HIS A 909 6.96 1.33 -5.13
C HIS A 909 5.65 0.88 -4.46
N TYR A 910 5.37 -0.42 -4.53
CA TYR A 910 4.11 -1.02 -4.09
C TYR A 910 4.22 -1.62 -2.69
N CYS A 911 3.08 -1.74 -2.01
CA CYS A 911 2.98 -2.29 -0.67
C CYS A 911 1.67 -3.09 -0.55
N GLY A 912 1.67 -4.35 -0.98
CA GLY A 912 0.41 -4.97 -1.39
C GLY A 912 0.03 -4.51 -2.80
N MET A 913 -1.25 -4.62 -3.17
CA MET A 913 -1.76 -4.02 -4.41
C MET A 913 -1.80 -2.47 -4.38
N TYR A 914 -1.39 -1.84 -3.28
CA TYR A 914 -1.43 -0.39 -3.09
C TYR A 914 -0.12 0.27 -3.54
N LEU A 915 -0.20 1.28 -4.42
CA LEU A 915 0.93 2.14 -4.76
C LEU A 915 1.26 3.04 -3.57
N HIS A 916 2.50 2.98 -3.08
CA HIS A 916 2.90 3.55 -1.79
C HIS A 916 3.91 4.69 -1.91
N ALA A 917 4.73 4.69 -2.97
CA ALA A 917 5.55 5.81 -3.41
C ALA A 917 5.85 5.67 -4.92
N ALA A 918 6.35 6.75 -5.54
CA ALA A 918 6.94 6.72 -6.87
C ALA A 918 8.23 7.53 -6.87
N ARG A 919 9.26 7.02 -7.54
CA ARG A 919 10.49 7.74 -7.88
C ARG A 919 10.36 8.26 -9.31
N TRP A 920 10.71 9.53 -9.51
CA TRP A 920 10.90 10.14 -10.83
C TRP A 920 12.35 10.58 -10.97
N HIS A 921 12.92 10.42 -12.16
CA HIS A 921 14.29 10.77 -12.50
C HIS A 921 14.32 11.46 -13.87
N ASP A 922 14.72 12.72 -13.86
CA ASP A 922 14.69 13.62 -15.03
C ASP A 922 15.85 13.29 -15.99
N LYS A 923 15.53 13.08 -17.28
CA LYS A 923 16.51 12.69 -18.31
C LYS A 923 17.17 13.89 -18.99
N ASP A 924 16.61 15.09 -18.90
CA ASP A 924 17.04 16.24 -19.70
C ASP A 924 17.90 17.25 -18.91
N ARG A 925 18.24 16.93 -17.66
CA ARG A 925 19.07 17.78 -16.78
C ARG A 925 20.54 17.39 -16.76
N GLU A 926 21.38 18.21 -17.36
CA GLU A 926 22.79 18.36 -16.99
C GLU A 926 22.88 19.19 -15.69
N TYR A 927 23.61 18.71 -14.68
CA TYR A 927 23.46 19.22 -13.30
C TYR A 927 24.45 20.34 -12.94
N SER A 928 23.92 21.55 -12.70
CA SER A 928 24.68 22.65 -12.12
C SER A 928 24.48 22.73 -10.60
N PRO A 929 25.54 22.67 -9.77
CA PRO A 929 25.41 22.54 -8.32
C PRO A 929 25.03 23.87 -7.64
N SER A 930 23.72 24.12 -7.48
CA SER A 930 23.23 25.22 -6.62
C SER A 930 21.95 24.83 -5.84
N PRO A 931 22.02 24.73 -4.49
CA PRO A 931 20.87 24.30 -3.69
C PRO A 931 19.89 25.46 -3.47
N ARG A 932 18.92 25.63 -4.37
CA ARG A 932 17.77 26.52 -4.14
C ARG A 932 16.83 25.88 -3.11
N ARG A 933 16.65 26.56 -1.98
CA ARG A 933 15.78 26.12 -0.90
C ARG A 933 14.31 26.20 -1.33
N CYS A 934 13.46 25.35 -0.74
CA CYS A 934 12.01 25.46 -0.80
C CYS A 934 11.44 25.28 0.61
N GLY A 935 10.26 25.86 0.86
CA GLY A 935 9.62 25.92 2.18
C GLY A 935 8.15 26.31 2.04
N GLY A 936 7.36 25.98 3.07
CA GLY A 936 5.94 25.64 2.86
C GLY A 936 5.81 24.14 2.53
N LEU A 937 4.71 23.51 2.93
CA LEU A 937 4.65 22.03 2.98
C LEU A 937 4.34 21.38 1.63
N CYS A 938 5.39 20.84 1.03
CA CYS A 938 5.30 19.73 0.07
C CYS A 938 5.09 18.38 0.79
N PRO A 939 4.77 17.29 0.06
CA PRO A 939 5.18 15.94 0.46
C PRO A 939 6.68 15.90 0.77
N ALA A 940 7.14 14.91 1.54
CA ALA A 940 8.56 14.79 1.92
C ALA A 940 9.45 14.52 0.68
N ARG A 941 9.97 15.58 0.07
CA ARG A 941 10.81 15.54 -1.13
C ARG A 941 12.27 15.31 -0.76
N PHE A 942 12.67 14.06 -0.66
CA PHE A 942 14.06 13.67 -0.44
C PHE A 942 14.88 13.85 -1.73
N SER A 943 15.80 14.83 -1.73
CA SER A 943 16.79 15.02 -2.79
C SER A 943 18.00 14.13 -2.48
N ARG A 944 18.03 12.93 -3.05
CA ARG A 944 18.88 11.82 -2.56
C ARG A 944 20.38 11.93 -2.82
N GLU A 945 20.79 12.89 -3.63
CA GLU A 945 22.20 13.31 -3.75
C GLU A 945 22.66 14.13 -2.54
N THR A 946 21.73 14.81 -1.86
CA THR A 946 21.99 15.73 -0.73
C THR A 946 21.46 15.25 0.63
N ASP A 947 20.44 14.38 0.65
CA ASP A 947 19.78 13.83 1.83
C ASP A 947 19.66 12.32 1.64
N ARG A 948 20.64 11.58 2.18
CA ARG A 948 20.75 10.12 2.05
C ARG A 948 20.03 9.37 3.17
N GLU A 949 19.62 10.03 4.24
CA GLU A 949 19.10 9.36 5.45
C GLU A 949 17.56 9.22 5.44
N ASP A 950 16.87 9.81 4.44
CA ASP A 950 15.44 10.18 4.52
C ASP A 950 15.13 10.98 5.83
N VAL A 951 16.11 11.76 6.31
CA VAL A 951 16.02 12.64 7.49
C VAL A 951 15.81 14.05 7.00
N ARG A 952 14.57 14.53 7.09
CA ARG A 952 14.15 15.89 6.69
C ARG A 952 15.26 16.91 6.96
N VAL A 953 15.74 17.54 5.90
CA VAL A 953 16.53 18.79 5.95
C VAL A 953 15.94 19.72 7.03
N GLY A 954 16.75 20.02 8.06
CA GLY A 954 16.29 20.40 9.39
C GLY A 954 15.67 21.81 9.54
N GLY A 955 15.15 22.19 10.72
CA GLY A 955 15.31 21.52 12.02
C GLY A 955 14.27 21.91 13.10
N ARG A 956 14.73 22.05 14.36
CA ARG A 956 13.89 22.13 15.58
C ARG A 956 13.27 23.52 15.79
N MET A 957 12.11 23.57 16.45
CA MET A 957 11.58 24.78 17.10
C MET A 957 10.89 24.38 18.42
N ALA A 958 11.10 25.16 19.49
CA ALA A 958 10.64 24.84 20.84
C ALA A 958 9.26 25.45 21.17
N GLU A 959 8.68 25.05 22.30
CA GLU A 959 7.37 25.52 22.77
C GLU A 959 7.43 26.88 23.46
N LYS A 960 6.76 27.89 22.89
CA LYS A 960 5.85 28.82 23.61
C LYS A 960 5.10 29.78 22.67
N ASN A 961 3.85 30.04 23.06
CA ASN A 961 2.87 31.06 22.68
C ASN A 961 3.07 31.90 21.39
N ASP A 962 2.16 31.67 20.43
CA ASP A 962 1.19 32.66 19.92
C ASP A 962 1.54 34.17 20.00
N ALA A 963 1.79 34.78 18.82
CA ALA A 963 1.36 36.15 18.45
C ALA A 963 1.88 36.60 17.07
N LEU A 964 3.14 36.26 16.73
CA LEU A 964 3.93 36.98 15.71
C LEU A 964 4.54 36.09 14.61
N CYS A 965 3.81 35.07 14.14
CA CYS A 965 4.27 34.18 13.06
C CYS A 965 4.15 34.78 11.64
N SER A 966 4.32 36.09 11.50
CA SER A 966 3.69 36.89 10.43
C SER A 966 4.65 37.43 9.36
N ILE A 967 5.97 37.41 9.59
CA ILE A 967 6.95 38.11 8.73
C ILE A 967 8.10 37.20 8.26
N GLY A 968 8.35 36.05 8.91
CA GLY A 968 9.30 35.04 8.42
C GLY A 968 8.97 34.50 7.01
N TRP A 969 7.69 34.59 6.61
CA TRP A 969 7.17 34.18 5.30
C TRP A 969 7.70 35.04 4.11
N TRP A 970 8.91 35.63 4.19
CA TRP A 970 9.64 36.28 3.08
C TRP A 970 11.15 35.87 2.81
N LEU A 971 11.77 34.81 3.42
CA LEU A 971 12.69 33.83 2.75
C LEU A 971 12.23 32.29 2.86
N VAL A 972 11.90 31.52 1.76
CA VAL A 972 11.02 30.27 1.61
C VAL A 972 9.83 30.21 0.49
N LEU A 973 9.01 31.27 0.22
CA LEU A 973 8.11 31.84 -0.90
C LEU A 973 8.62 32.51 -2.27
N ALA A 974 9.31 33.67 -2.32
CA ALA A 974 9.68 34.54 -3.48
C ALA A 974 10.59 34.05 -4.65
N MET A 975 11.43 33.02 -4.51
CA MET A 975 11.83 32.12 -5.62
C MET A 975 11.53 30.67 -5.25
N PHE A 976 10.49 30.52 -4.42
CA PHE A 976 10.66 29.97 -3.08
C PHE A 976 11.77 30.79 -2.29
N THR A 977 11.35 31.57 -1.26
CA THR A 977 11.71 32.93 -0.72
C THR A 977 10.75 33.76 0.31
N GLY A 978 9.81 33.49 1.30
CA GLY A 978 9.46 32.98 2.73
C GLY A 978 9.10 31.66 3.52
N ASP A 979 9.51 31.59 4.82
CA ASP A 979 9.35 30.55 5.88
C ASP A 979 8.06 30.64 6.73
N GLY A 980 7.49 29.50 7.16
CA GLY A 980 6.73 29.49 8.44
C GLY A 980 5.63 28.45 8.70
N VAL A 981 5.93 27.16 8.52
CA VAL A 981 5.33 26.04 9.28
C VAL A 981 3.80 25.84 9.20
N CYS A 982 3.35 24.81 8.48
CA CYS A 982 2.16 24.08 8.92
C CYS A 982 2.52 23.19 10.12
N ARG A 983 1.77 23.27 11.22
CA ARG A 983 1.90 22.32 12.35
C ARG A 983 1.20 21.00 12.01
N LEU A 984 1.96 20.03 11.49
CA LEU A 984 1.54 18.61 11.45
C LEU A 984 1.40 18.06 12.87
N ARG A 985 0.36 17.26 13.14
CA ARG A 985 0.25 16.40 14.34
C ARG A 985 0.66 14.94 14.03
N PRO A 986 1.02 14.12 15.03
CA PRO A 986 1.72 12.85 14.81
C PRO A 986 0.84 11.68 14.32
N VAL A 987 1.49 10.66 13.75
CA VAL A 987 0.86 9.47 13.15
C VAL A 987 0.85 8.28 14.14
N GLN A 988 -0.30 7.62 14.33
CA GLN A 988 -0.35 6.30 14.99
C GLN A 988 -0.15 5.15 13.99
N SER A 989 1.14 4.90 13.73
CA SER A 989 1.80 3.60 13.51
C SER A 989 1.08 2.44 12.79
N CYS A 990 1.78 1.84 11.81
CA CYS A 990 1.49 0.52 11.24
C CYS A 990 1.67 -0.66 12.23
N ASN A 991 1.79 -0.40 13.53
CA ASN A 991 2.32 -1.36 14.50
C ASN A 991 1.18 -2.07 15.26
N ARG A 992 0.45 -2.96 14.58
CA ARG A 992 -0.59 -3.81 15.19
C ARG A 992 -0.95 -5.09 14.41
N LEU A 993 -0.02 -6.05 14.35
CA LEU A 993 -0.25 -7.50 14.63
C LEU A 993 0.93 -8.40 14.23
N TYR A 994 2.05 -8.30 14.95
CA TYR A 994 2.82 -9.49 15.34
C TYR A 994 3.22 -9.34 16.82
N TYR A 995 2.77 -10.29 17.64
CA TYR A 995 2.96 -10.38 19.10
C TYR A 995 2.34 -9.29 20.00
N ARG A 996 2.06 -9.72 21.25
CA ARG A 996 1.77 -8.90 22.43
C ARG A 996 2.67 -9.40 23.55
N PRO A 997 3.64 -8.60 24.05
CA PRO A 997 4.22 -8.84 25.36
C PRO A 997 3.16 -8.58 26.45
N ARG A 998 3.12 -9.42 27.49
CA ARG A 998 2.55 -9.03 28.78
C ARG A 998 3.68 -8.48 29.64
N MET A 999 3.68 -7.19 29.96
CA MET A 999 4.45 -6.70 31.09
C MET A 999 3.59 -6.79 32.36
N HIS A 1000 4.12 -7.47 33.39
CA HIS A 1000 3.64 -7.31 34.75
C HIS A 1000 4.36 -6.11 35.37
N MET A 1001 3.60 -5.14 35.89
CA MET A 1001 4.15 -4.07 36.73
C MET A 1001 4.49 -4.62 38.12
N LYS A 1002 5.65 -4.21 38.67
CA LYS A 1002 6.01 -4.32 40.09
C LYS A 1002 7.34 -3.62 40.39
N PRO A 1003 7.43 -2.93 41.54
CA PRO A 1003 6.51 -1.92 42.05
C PRO A 1003 6.76 -0.57 41.34
#